data_AF-A0A971BID7-F1
#
_entry.id   AF-A0A971BID7-F1
#
_cell.length_a   1.000
_cell.length_b   1.000
_cell.length_c   1.000
_cell.angle_alpha   90.00
_cell.angle_beta   90.00
_cell.angle_gamma   90.00
#
_symmetry.space_group_name_H-M   'P 1'
#
loop_
_entity.id
_entity.type
_entity.pdbx_description
1 polymer ?
#
loop_
_entity_poly.entity_id
_entity_poly.type
_entity_poly.pdbx_seq_one_letter_code
_entity_poly.pdbx_strand_id
1 'polypeptide(L)'
;MRHFVEKLSAFYDRRGAVCLGAAAFLLMILILFGGRTIGLSDNGDFKRVMDASSLRFDGDDGAFAFDNTYIITLTEQSAAGNILKILFGTEGWQSYPSLQVPVVRISVVLNLFLNKLTGGDMTIYRIEVLGLLHCVLYAAVIMFLMAQFRLKRRLLDIVAKILILIVLCDVGYLNYFNSFYGEGLQLISLVFLAAILIRVVTAAPRLSDAFLCALGCIVLGWSKFFNIPASCFAALLLFGIILKKTKRKAHAAAGIATLCVLAAVYITIPPWMSFQTKFNAVFFGALKDADAASCQQYLDELGLPREFVRYRNTNIYVEGIALELEENGHDKDIMAVSNFDIAAFYLRHPDRLLHAMTVSLLNTGSIRPFYLSNYNNAAPKLTFSYRFSLWSDVRLAAGFDSLAGAAGVILVFIVTVLVTMKRFRRKWYEMLFVLLLSAGLLAYFFIVPFMSNGEGDLAKHLFAYMQLNDLMVLFVLTLSLSDLNVEKARLIPCGCLVMALCLAVLPLKAEITHFSRLSKPYGSPEAGAYISLGAYAGKALIWQVAETEGGLMTLLCDGLIESAPFSEDGGNNWEASALRTWLNTEFLAYFSENERERLLPISNTVLLSRELKDTASSGSRDFYFSPVPILASRGYSESYQTVTRDTVTLPDIGLITELAQDGVKLDRSEAYWLETPYFNNGYMVRCVMPDGRILMREAAERSGIRPVICLSSSVIASGTGTYADPFTLH
;
A
#
# COMPACT_ATOMS: atom_id res chain seq x y z
N MET A 1 -22.20 -31.73 32.41
CA MET A 1 -22.06 -30.46 31.67
C MET A 1 -21.42 -29.34 32.50
N ARG A 2 -21.98 -28.98 33.67
CA ARG A 2 -21.46 -27.88 34.54
C ARG A 2 -19.99 -28.04 34.98
N HIS A 3 -19.59 -29.23 35.44
CA HIS A 3 -18.20 -29.56 35.79
C HIS A 3 -17.22 -29.43 34.61
N PHE A 4 -17.67 -29.80 33.42
CA PHE A 4 -16.88 -29.65 32.20
C PHE A 4 -16.68 -28.18 31.82
N VAL A 5 -17.74 -27.37 31.92
CA VAL A 5 -17.69 -25.91 31.69
C VAL A 5 -16.78 -25.21 32.70
N GLU A 6 -16.79 -25.64 33.97
CA GLU A 6 -15.89 -25.12 35.01
C GLU A 6 -14.43 -25.49 34.76
N LYS A 7 -14.13 -26.73 34.37
CA LYS A 7 -12.78 -27.14 33.97
C LYS A 7 -12.28 -26.38 32.74
N LEU A 8 -13.11 -26.24 31.72
CA LEU A 8 -12.78 -25.49 30.50
C LEU A 8 -12.54 -24.00 30.80
N SER A 9 -13.34 -23.45 31.71
CA SER A 9 -13.18 -22.10 32.22
C SER A 9 -11.85 -21.91 32.96
N ALA A 10 -11.52 -22.79 33.89
CA ALA A 10 -10.24 -22.73 34.61
C ALA A 10 -9.04 -22.92 33.67
N PHE A 11 -9.20 -23.74 32.63
CA PHE A 11 -8.20 -23.91 31.58
C PHE A 11 -7.97 -22.62 30.79
N TYR A 12 -9.04 -22.00 30.27
CA TYR A 12 -8.95 -20.72 29.56
C TYR A 12 -8.30 -19.63 30.43
N ASP A 13 -8.69 -19.57 31.70
CA ASP A 13 -8.21 -18.56 32.63
C ASP A 13 -6.69 -18.68 32.89
N ARG A 14 -6.12 -19.89 32.78
CA ARG A 14 -4.68 -20.14 32.96
C ARG A 14 -3.89 -20.15 31.66
N ARG A 15 -4.47 -20.68 30.57
CA ARG A 15 -3.74 -21.01 29.32
C ARG A 15 -4.29 -20.31 28.08
N GLY A 16 -5.34 -19.51 28.20
CA GLY A 16 -6.01 -18.87 27.07
C GLY A 16 -5.08 -18.05 26.18
N ALA A 17 -4.20 -17.23 26.78
CA ALA A 17 -3.22 -16.46 26.01
C ALA A 17 -2.25 -17.37 25.23
N VAL A 18 -1.76 -18.44 25.85
CA VAL A 18 -0.86 -19.41 25.21
C VAL A 18 -1.55 -20.13 24.06
N CYS A 19 -2.78 -20.61 24.27
CA CYS A 19 -3.58 -21.27 23.24
C CYS A 19 -3.86 -20.34 22.05
N LEU A 20 -4.14 -19.06 22.31
CA LEU A 20 -4.37 -18.07 21.25
C LEU A 20 -3.09 -17.70 20.51
N GLY A 21 -1.95 -17.61 21.20
CA GLY A 21 -0.65 -17.43 20.54
C GLY A 21 -0.30 -18.62 19.65
N ALA A 22 -0.55 -19.85 20.10
CA ALA A 22 -0.39 -21.06 19.30
C ALA A 22 -1.36 -21.09 18.10
N ALA A 23 -2.61 -20.68 18.30
CA ALA A 23 -3.59 -20.55 17.23
C ALA A 23 -3.15 -19.50 16.20
N ALA A 24 -2.62 -18.36 16.63
CA ALA A 24 -2.06 -17.34 15.75
C ALA A 24 -0.89 -17.90 14.94
N PHE A 25 0.03 -18.64 15.58
CA PHE A 25 1.13 -19.31 14.89
C PHE A 25 0.62 -20.25 13.80
N LEU A 26 -0.29 -21.17 14.13
CA LEU A 26 -0.86 -22.11 13.16
C LEU A 26 -1.58 -21.39 12.02
N LEU A 27 -2.35 -20.34 12.32
CA LEU A 27 -3.02 -19.52 11.32
C LEU A 27 -2.03 -18.88 10.34
N MET A 28 -0.95 -18.28 10.84
CA MET A 28 0.09 -17.69 9.98
C MET A 28 0.76 -18.74 9.09
N ILE A 29 1.04 -19.94 9.63
CA ILE A 29 1.58 -21.04 8.83
C ILE A 29 0.64 -21.43 7.70
N LEU A 30 -0.67 -21.54 7.98
CA LEU A 30 -1.67 -21.87 6.97
C LEU A 30 -1.78 -20.77 5.89
N ILE A 31 -1.67 -19.50 6.27
CA ILE A 31 -1.75 -18.37 5.34
C ILE A 31 -0.53 -18.36 4.41
N LEU A 32 0.68 -18.35 4.99
CA LEU A 32 1.93 -18.18 4.24
C LEU A 32 2.37 -19.44 3.49
N PHE A 33 2.10 -20.63 4.06
CA PHE A 33 2.64 -21.90 3.59
C PHE A 33 1.59 -22.97 3.27
N GLY A 34 0.29 -22.73 3.50
CA GLY A 34 -0.80 -23.71 3.30
C GLY A 34 -1.16 -24.03 1.84
N GLY A 35 -0.22 -23.85 0.91
CA GLY A 35 -0.39 -24.01 -0.54
C GLY A 35 0.91 -23.66 -1.25
N ARG A 36 0.84 -22.98 -2.40
CA ARG A 36 2.03 -22.29 -2.94
C ARG A 36 2.51 -21.26 -1.90
N THR A 37 3.79 -21.24 -1.56
CA THR A 37 4.33 -20.22 -0.65
C THR A 37 4.02 -18.83 -1.20
N ILE A 38 3.65 -17.90 -0.32
CA ILE A 38 3.46 -16.49 -0.67
C ILE A 38 4.43 -15.60 0.09
N GLY A 39 4.90 -14.54 -0.57
CA GLY A 39 5.75 -13.51 0.03
C GLY A 39 5.59 -12.18 -0.66
N LEU A 40 6.64 -11.37 -0.67
CA LEU A 40 6.70 -10.15 -1.48
C LEU A 40 7.92 -10.21 -2.40
N SER A 41 7.72 -9.84 -3.66
CA SER A 41 8.82 -9.64 -4.61
C SER A 41 9.75 -8.50 -4.18
N ASP A 42 10.94 -8.45 -4.77
CA ASP A 42 11.87 -7.34 -4.57
C ASP A 42 11.44 -6.11 -5.38
N ASN A 43 11.74 -4.91 -4.86
CA ASN A 43 11.67 -3.63 -5.56
C ASN A 43 13.05 -2.96 -5.68
N GLY A 44 14.13 -3.73 -5.56
CA GLY A 44 15.52 -3.27 -5.51
C GLY A 44 16.06 -3.07 -4.08
N ASP A 45 15.23 -3.29 -3.06
CA ASP A 45 15.58 -3.10 -1.66
C ASP A 45 16.26 -4.34 -1.04
N PHE A 46 16.05 -5.55 -1.58
CA PHE A 46 16.56 -6.78 -0.97
C PHE A 46 18.08 -6.82 -0.94
N LYS A 47 18.71 -6.32 -2.01
CA LYS A 47 20.17 -6.33 -2.17
C LYS A 47 20.91 -5.77 -0.95
N ARG A 48 20.45 -4.67 -0.35
CA ARG A 48 21.12 -4.06 0.82
C ARG A 48 21.13 -4.93 2.07
N VAL A 49 20.14 -5.81 2.21
CA VAL A 49 20.05 -6.77 3.33
C VAL A 49 20.79 -8.06 2.98
N MET A 50 20.70 -8.52 1.73
CA MET A 50 21.37 -9.71 1.23
C MET A 50 22.90 -9.58 1.25
N ASP A 51 23.42 -8.46 0.74
CA ASP A 51 24.86 -8.15 0.74
C ASP A 51 25.42 -8.14 2.17
N ALA A 52 24.61 -7.70 3.14
CA ALA A 52 24.97 -7.69 4.56
C ALA A 52 24.75 -9.04 5.27
N SER A 53 24.21 -10.07 4.59
CA SER A 53 23.82 -11.35 5.19
C SER A 53 24.42 -12.57 4.49
N SER A 54 25.49 -12.37 3.71
CA SER A 54 26.13 -13.43 2.90
C SER A 54 25.18 -14.12 1.92
N LEU A 55 24.25 -13.35 1.35
CA LEU A 55 23.29 -13.81 0.35
C LEU A 55 23.50 -13.07 -0.98
N ARG A 56 23.13 -13.73 -2.08
CA ARG A 56 23.06 -13.13 -3.42
C ARG A 56 21.90 -13.74 -4.21
N PHE A 57 21.51 -13.08 -5.29
CA PHE A 57 20.49 -13.60 -6.22
C PHE A 57 21.00 -14.86 -6.94
N ASP A 58 20.07 -15.74 -7.32
CA ASP A 58 20.34 -16.97 -8.06
C ASP A 58 20.44 -16.74 -9.59
N GLY A 59 19.86 -15.64 -10.10
CA GLY A 59 19.87 -15.23 -11.51
C GLY A 59 19.46 -13.76 -11.69
N ASP A 60 18.97 -13.40 -12.88
CA ASP A 60 18.38 -12.07 -13.14
C ASP A 60 17.25 -11.79 -12.16
N ASP A 61 17.12 -10.52 -11.75
CA ASP A 61 16.10 -10.14 -10.79
C ASP A 61 14.71 -10.52 -11.32
N GLY A 62 13.96 -11.28 -10.52
CA GLY A 62 12.59 -11.65 -10.83
C GLY A 62 11.66 -10.45 -10.65
N ALA A 63 11.92 -9.32 -11.31
CA ALA A 63 11.11 -8.12 -11.19
C ALA A 63 9.62 -8.48 -11.34
N PHE A 64 8.81 -8.00 -10.39
CA PHE A 64 7.37 -8.26 -10.32
C PHE A 64 6.96 -9.72 -10.04
N ALA A 65 7.90 -10.57 -9.59
CA ALA A 65 7.66 -11.94 -9.15
C ALA A 65 8.33 -12.22 -7.80
N PHE A 66 7.69 -13.03 -6.97
CA PHE A 66 8.22 -13.41 -5.67
C PHE A 66 9.23 -14.55 -5.80
N ASP A 67 10.50 -14.29 -5.46
CA ASP A 67 11.52 -15.31 -5.35
C ASP A 67 11.61 -15.85 -3.92
N ASN A 68 11.55 -17.17 -3.79
CA ASN A 68 11.65 -17.85 -2.49
C ASN A 68 13.02 -18.48 -2.23
N THR A 69 13.89 -18.53 -3.25
CA THR A 69 15.24 -19.11 -3.15
C THR A 69 16.32 -18.11 -3.51
N TYR A 70 17.41 -18.12 -2.74
CA TYR A 70 18.57 -17.26 -2.91
C TYR A 70 19.85 -18.07 -2.67
N ILE A 71 21.01 -17.52 -3.03
CA ILE A 71 22.28 -18.23 -2.89
C ILE A 71 23.07 -17.74 -1.68
N ILE A 72 23.53 -18.68 -0.87
CA ILE A 72 24.41 -18.47 0.27
C ILE A 72 25.86 -18.42 -0.21
N THR A 73 26.57 -17.39 0.19
CA THR A 73 28.00 -17.23 -0.07
C THR A 73 28.80 -17.87 1.06
N LEU A 74 29.36 -19.06 0.79
CA LEU A 74 30.21 -19.81 1.72
C LEU A 74 31.68 -19.72 1.27
N THR A 75 32.46 -18.87 1.94
CA THR A 75 33.87 -18.62 1.57
C THR A 75 34.88 -19.28 2.51
N GLU A 76 34.45 -19.65 3.72
CA GLU A 76 35.37 -20.22 4.72
C GLU A 76 35.59 -21.71 4.49
N GLN A 77 36.80 -22.19 4.83
CA GLN A 77 37.16 -23.61 4.67
C GLN A 77 36.40 -24.54 5.62
N SER A 78 35.90 -24.02 6.75
CA SER A 78 35.19 -24.82 7.75
C SER A 78 33.73 -24.38 7.92
N ALA A 79 32.86 -25.31 8.29
CA ALA A 79 31.45 -25.01 8.57
C ALA A 79 31.29 -24.01 9.72
N ALA A 80 32.09 -24.16 10.79
CA ALA A 80 32.11 -23.24 11.91
C ALA A 80 32.57 -21.83 11.50
N GLY A 81 33.59 -21.74 10.64
CA GLY A 81 34.04 -20.47 10.07
C GLY A 81 32.94 -19.76 9.29
N ASN A 82 32.23 -20.49 8.42
CA ASN A 82 31.11 -19.91 7.66
C ASN A 82 29.98 -19.41 8.59
N ILE A 83 29.61 -20.17 9.62
CA ILE A 83 28.58 -19.75 10.60
C ILE A 83 29.01 -18.47 11.32
N LEU A 84 30.26 -18.39 11.77
CA LEU A 84 30.77 -17.19 12.45
C LEU A 84 30.81 -15.99 11.52
N LYS A 85 31.24 -16.17 10.26
CA LYS A 85 31.24 -15.12 9.24
C LYS A 85 29.83 -14.62 8.96
N ILE A 86 28.86 -15.52 8.77
CA ILE A 86 27.46 -15.14 8.52
C ILE A 86 26.90 -14.35 9.70
N LEU A 87 27.10 -14.79 10.94
CA LEU A 87 26.51 -14.12 12.11
C LEU A 87 27.19 -12.78 12.43
N PHE A 88 28.52 -12.72 12.37
CA PHE A 88 29.30 -11.63 12.95
C PHE A 88 30.17 -10.86 11.94
N GLY A 89 30.18 -11.25 10.67
CA GLY A 89 30.90 -10.55 9.61
C GLY A 89 30.44 -9.10 9.46
N THR A 90 31.33 -8.23 8.99
CA THR A 90 31.06 -6.80 8.81
C THR A 90 30.79 -6.41 7.35
N GLU A 91 30.93 -7.35 6.41
CA GLU A 91 30.62 -7.16 4.99
C GLU A 91 29.18 -6.66 4.83
N GLY A 92 28.98 -5.62 4.01
CA GLY A 92 27.69 -5.00 3.72
C GLY A 92 27.01 -4.25 4.88
N TRP A 93 27.44 -4.45 6.14
CA TRP A 93 26.80 -3.87 7.33
C TRP A 93 26.78 -2.34 7.30
N GLN A 94 27.87 -1.71 6.85
CA GLN A 94 27.96 -0.25 6.77
C GLN A 94 26.98 0.37 5.77
N SER A 95 26.56 -0.40 4.75
CA SER A 95 25.61 0.07 3.74
C SER A 95 24.17 0.09 4.25
N TYR A 96 23.82 -0.78 5.20
CA TYR A 96 22.48 -0.81 5.80
C TYR A 96 22.49 -1.45 7.21
N PRO A 97 22.90 -0.69 8.26
CA PRO A 97 23.03 -1.22 9.62
C PRO A 97 21.67 -1.30 10.32
N SER A 98 20.75 -2.14 9.83
CA SER A 98 19.41 -2.35 10.40
C SER A 98 19.34 -3.62 11.26
N LEU A 99 18.45 -3.68 12.26
CA LEU A 99 18.13 -4.91 13.00
C LEU A 99 17.51 -6.00 12.13
N GLN A 100 17.07 -5.69 10.91
CA GLN A 100 16.65 -6.72 9.96
C GLN A 100 17.80 -7.67 9.60
N VAL A 101 19.02 -7.16 9.44
CA VAL A 101 20.20 -7.95 9.04
C VAL A 101 20.52 -9.08 10.02
N PRO A 102 20.65 -8.87 11.34
CA PRO A 102 20.90 -9.98 12.27
C PRO A 102 19.77 -11.00 12.31
N VAL A 103 18.50 -10.58 12.12
CA VAL A 103 17.37 -11.52 12.02
C VAL A 103 17.52 -12.41 10.79
N VAL A 104 17.92 -11.84 9.64
CA VAL A 104 18.21 -12.59 8.42
C VAL A 104 19.43 -13.49 8.56
N ARG A 105 20.53 -13.03 9.18
CA ARG A 105 21.71 -13.88 9.43
C ARG A 105 21.37 -15.10 10.28
N ILE A 106 20.52 -14.93 11.29
CA ILE A 106 20.01 -16.05 12.10
C ILE A 106 19.21 -17.01 11.22
N SER A 107 18.32 -16.52 10.35
CA SER A 107 17.56 -17.39 9.45
C SER A 107 18.44 -18.12 8.43
N VAL A 108 19.52 -17.51 7.94
CA VAL A 108 20.51 -18.17 7.07
C VAL A 108 21.17 -19.34 7.78
N VAL A 109 21.61 -19.15 9.02
CA VAL A 109 22.19 -20.23 9.83
C VAL A 109 21.18 -21.34 10.11
N LEU A 110 19.93 -20.99 10.46
CA LEU A 110 18.84 -21.97 10.62
C LEU A 110 18.58 -22.75 9.33
N ASN A 111 18.66 -22.08 8.17
CA ASN A 111 18.51 -22.71 6.87
C ASN A 111 19.68 -23.68 6.57
N LEU A 112 20.92 -23.35 6.94
CA LEU A 112 22.06 -24.28 6.82
C LEU A 112 21.82 -25.55 7.65
N PHE A 113 21.32 -25.40 8.88
CA PHE A 113 20.95 -26.56 9.70
C PHE A 113 19.84 -27.38 9.05
N LEU A 114 18.81 -26.72 8.51
CA LEU A 114 17.72 -27.38 7.78
C LEU A 114 18.26 -28.17 6.58
N ASN A 115 19.07 -27.55 5.72
CA ASN A 115 19.67 -28.21 4.57
C ASN A 115 20.52 -29.41 4.98
N LYS A 116 21.30 -29.28 6.06
CA LYS A 116 22.08 -30.41 6.58
C LYS A 116 21.22 -31.57 7.06
N LEU A 117 20.11 -31.28 7.74
CA LEU A 117 19.16 -32.27 8.25
C LEU A 117 18.39 -32.97 7.13
N THR A 118 18.02 -32.24 6.07
CA THR A 118 17.25 -32.78 4.94
C THR A 118 18.12 -33.32 3.81
N GLY A 119 19.45 -33.19 3.89
CA GLY A 119 20.35 -33.51 2.78
C GLY A 119 20.22 -32.55 1.57
N GLY A 120 19.70 -31.34 1.80
CA GLY A 120 19.55 -30.32 0.76
C GLY A 120 20.87 -29.62 0.44
N ASP A 121 20.91 -28.90 -0.69
CA ASP A 121 22.06 -28.10 -1.11
C ASP A 121 22.37 -27.01 -0.07
N MET A 122 23.59 -27.04 0.48
CA MET A 122 24.05 -26.09 1.50
C MET A 122 24.22 -24.65 0.99
N THR A 123 24.18 -24.45 -0.33
CA THR A 123 24.27 -23.13 -0.97
C THR A 123 22.91 -22.48 -1.20
N ILE A 124 21.80 -23.21 -1.04
CA ILE A 124 20.46 -22.67 -1.30
C ILE A 124 19.83 -22.17 0.00
N TYR A 125 19.49 -20.88 0.04
CA TYR A 125 18.70 -20.25 1.08
C TYR A 125 17.22 -20.21 0.71
N ARG A 126 16.36 -20.68 1.61
CA ARG A 126 14.89 -20.60 1.48
C ARG A 126 14.34 -19.49 2.37
N ILE A 127 13.66 -18.50 1.78
CA ILE A 127 13.14 -17.35 2.53
C ILE A 127 12.05 -17.75 3.53
N GLU A 128 11.42 -18.90 3.34
CA GLU A 128 10.45 -19.49 4.26
C GLU A 128 11.01 -19.68 5.68
N VAL A 129 12.33 -19.87 5.82
CA VAL A 129 12.98 -19.98 7.14
C VAL A 129 12.93 -18.65 7.90
N LEU A 130 13.08 -17.53 7.18
CA LEU A 130 12.89 -16.18 7.74
C LEU A 130 11.42 -15.93 8.07
N GLY A 131 10.50 -16.33 7.18
CA GLY A 131 9.07 -16.25 7.45
C GLY A 131 8.65 -17.00 8.70
N LEU A 132 9.17 -18.21 8.89
CA LEU A 132 8.93 -19.02 10.09
C LEU A 132 9.46 -18.32 11.35
N LEU A 133 10.66 -17.72 11.28
CA LEU A 133 11.23 -16.97 12.40
C LEU A 133 10.34 -15.77 12.77
N HIS A 134 9.89 -14.99 11.77
CA HIS A 134 8.93 -13.91 12.00
C HIS A 134 7.61 -14.41 12.60
N CYS A 135 7.07 -15.54 12.11
CA CYS A 135 5.86 -16.15 12.68
C CYS A 135 6.02 -16.51 14.16
N VAL A 136 7.17 -17.08 14.55
CA VAL A 136 7.45 -17.42 15.96
C VAL A 136 7.50 -16.15 16.82
N LEU A 137 8.23 -15.12 16.37
CA LEU A 137 8.35 -13.85 17.08
C LEU A 137 6.99 -13.15 17.21
N TYR A 138 6.22 -13.11 16.14
CA TYR A 138 4.92 -12.48 16.13
C TYR A 138 3.90 -13.24 16.98
N ALA A 139 3.90 -14.57 16.95
CA ALA A 139 3.05 -15.38 17.82
C ALA A 139 3.35 -15.14 19.31
N ALA A 140 4.63 -14.96 19.68
CA ALA A 140 5.01 -14.59 21.04
C ALA A 140 4.51 -13.18 21.42
N VAL A 141 4.58 -12.22 20.50
CA VAL A 141 4.04 -10.86 20.71
C VAL A 141 2.51 -10.85 20.80
N ILE A 142 1.80 -11.60 19.96
CA ILE A 142 0.35 -11.78 20.02
C ILE A 142 -0.03 -12.43 21.35
N MET A 143 0.66 -13.49 21.76
CA MET A 143 0.47 -14.12 23.08
C MET A 143 0.65 -13.10 24.21
N PHE A 144 1.68 -12.28 24.12
CA PHE A 144 1.94 -11.21 25.09
C PHE A 144 0.81 -10.18 25.10
N LEU A 145 0.34 -9.71 23.94
CA LEU A 145 -0.81 -8.80 23.82
C LEU A 145 -2.07 -9.38 24.48
N MET A 146 -2.41 -10.63 24.18
CA MET A 146 -3.60 -11.30 24.75
C MET A 146 -3.54 -11.46 26.27
N ALA A 147 -2.34 -11.46 26.84
CA ALA A 147 -2.13 -11.52 28.28
C ALA A 147 -2.29 -10.16 28.98
N GLN A 148 -2.31 -9.04 28.26
CA GLN A 148 -2.38 -7.70 28.88
C GLN A 148 -3.80 -7.24 29.22
N PHE A 149 -4.83 -7.88 28.69
CA PHE A 149 -6.22 -7.52 28.97
C PHE A 149 -7.13 -8.74 29.09
N ARG A 150 -8.26 -8.53 29.77
CA ARG A 150 -9.31 -9.53 29.93
C ARG A 150 -10.67 -8.88 30.14
N LEU A 151 -11.67 -9.27 29.34
CA LEU A 151 -13.05 -8.81 29.51
C LEU A 151 -13.78 -9.59 30.60
N LYS A 152 -14.81 -8.96 31.20
CA LYS A 152 -15.61 -9.56 32.28
C LYS A 152 -16.34 -10.82 31.83
N ARG A 153 -16.92 -10.80 30.63
CA ARG A 153 -17.66 -11.92 30.03
C ARG A 153 -16.70 -12.73 29.15
N ARG A 154 -16.50 -14.00 29.50
CA ARG A 154 -15.55 -14.90 28.81
C ARG A 154 -15.82 -15.02 27.31
N LEU A 155 -17.07 -15.19 26.90
CA LEU A 155 -17.42 -15.29 25.49
C LEU A 155 -17.00 -14.03 24.72
N LEU A 156 -17.24 -12.84 25.29
CA LEU A 156 -16.87 -11.58 24.66
C LEU A 156 -15.35 -11.37 24.66
N ASP A 157 -14.65 -11.85 25.68
CA ASP A 157 -13.17 -11.88 25.71
C ASP A 157 -12.59 -12.74 24.58
N ILE A 158 -13.18 -13.92 24.35
CA ILE A 158 -12.80 -14.80 23.24
C ILE A 158 -13.10 -14.14 21.90
N VAL A 159 -14.30 -13.56 21.73
CA VAL A 159 -14.67 -12.84 20.50
C VAL A 159 -13.70 -11.69 20.21
N ALA A 160 -13.38 -10.85 21.21
CA ALA A 160 -12.43 -9.76 21.03
C ALA A 160 -11.05 -10.27 20.57
N LYS A 161 -10.57 -11.37 21.16
CA LYS A 161 -9.27 -11.94 20.80
C LYS A 161 -9.28 -12.61 19.42
N ILE A 162 -10.39 -13.23 19.01
CA ILE A 162 -10.57 -13.73 17.63
C ILE A 162 -10.56 -12.57 16.64
N LEU A 163 -11.25 -11.46 16.93
CA LEU A 163 -11.22 -10.27 16.08
C LEU A 163 -9.80 -9.72 15.92
N ILE A 164 -9.01 -9.70 17.00
CA ILE A 164 -7.60 -9.31 16.91
C ILE A 164 -6.82 -10.24 15.97
N LEU A 165 -7.05 -11.55 15.99
CA LEU A 165 -6.41 -12.46 15.05
C LEU A 165 -6.86 -12.22 13.61
N ILE A 166 -8.15 -11.97 13.37
CA ILE A 166 -8.67 -11.66 12.02
C ILE A 166 -7.99 -10.42 11.44
N VAL A 167 -7.81 -9.38 12.24
CA VAL A 167 -7.22 -8.10 11.81
C VAL A 167 -5.69 -8.20 11.70
N LEU A 168 -5.02 -8.69 12.74
CA LEU A 168 -3.56 -8.66 12.85
C LEU A 168 -2.85 -9.80 12.11
N CYS A 169 -3.57 -10.84 11.70
CA CYS A 169 -3.06 -11.92 10.84
C CYS A 169 -3.57 -11.82 9.40
N ASP A 170 -4.12 -10.66 8.98
CA ASP A 170 -4.48 -10.43 7.58
C ASP A 170 -3.23 -10.58 6.67
N VAL A 171 -3.42 -11.19 5.50
CA VAL A 171 -2.33 -11.45 4.53
C VAL A 171 -1.62 -10.18 4.07
N GLY A 172 -2.31 -9.03 4.08
CA GLY A 172 -1.69 -7.74 3.78
C GLY A 172 -0.55 -7.38 4.72
N TYR A 173 -0.59 -7.87 5.96
CA TYR A 173 0.50 -7.74 6.93
C TYR A 173 1.52 -8.88 6.81
N LEU A 174 1.04 -10.12 6.70
CA LEU A 174 1.89 -11.30 6.84
C LEU A 174 2.81 -11.55 5.66
N ASN A 175 2.48 -11.10 4.44
CA ASN A 175 3.35 -11.31 3.27
C ASN A 175 4.77 -10.73 3.46
N TYR A 176 4.91 -9.68 4.28
CA TYR A 176 6.22 -9.12 4.64
C TYR A 176 7.12 -10.08 5.41
N PHE A 177 6.59 -11.14 6.02
CA PHE A 177 7.42 -12.12 6.74
C PHE A 177 8.30 -12.95 5.80
N ASN A 178 7.83 -13.22 4.59
CA ASN A 178 8.59 -13.86 3.51
C ASN A 178 9.20 -12.77 2.60
N SER A 179 9.95 -11.84 3.18
CA SER A 179 10.66 -10.78 2.46
C SER A 179 11.85 -10.25 3.27
N PHE A 180 12.79 -9.57 2.62
CA PHE A 180 13.89 -8.89 3.32
C PHE A 180 13.54 -7.45 3.75
N TYR A 181 12.27 -7.05 3.65
CA TYR A 181 11.77 -5.74 4.08
C TYR A 181 11.80 -5.58 5.60
N GLY A 182 12.10 -4.36 6.08
CA GLY A 182 12.10 -4.03 7.53
C GLY A 182 10.69 -3.96 8.13
N GLU A 183 9.67 -3.85 7.28
CA GLU A 183 8.24 -3.80 7.61
C GLU A 183 7.78 -5.03 8.39
N GLY A 184 8.38 -6.21 8.16
CA GLY A 184 8.09 -7.42 8.95
C GLY A 184 8.44 -7.25 10.43
N LEU A 185 9.61 -6.67 10.74
CA LEU A 185 10.03 -6.39 12.11
C LEU A 185 9.30 -5.16 12.70
N GLN A 186 8.96 -4.18 11.86
CA GLN A 186 8.11 -3.04 12.23
C GLN A 186 6.72 -3.50 12.69
N LEU A 187 6.10 -4.46 11.99
CA LEU A 187 4.82 -5.06 12.37
C LEU A 187 4.89 -5.66 13.78
N ILE A 188 5.90 -6.49 14.03
CA ILE A 188 6.10 -7.17 15.31
C ILE A 188 6.31 -6.15 16.45
N SER A 189 7.14 -5.13 16.22
CA SER A 189 7.47 -4.14 17.24
C SER A 189 6.32 -3.19 17.58
N LEU A 190 5.49 -2.78 16.60
CA LEU A 190 4.32 -1.93 16.87
C LEU A 190 3.25 -2.66 17.70
N VAL A 191 2.96 -3.94 17.42
CA VAL A 191 2.04 -4.74 18.26
C VAL A 191 2.62 -4.95 19.67
N PHE A 192 3.93 -5.16 19.77
CA PHE A 192 4.61 -5.27 21.05
C PHE A 192 4.50 -3.98 21.88
N LEU A 193 4.70 -2.81 21.26
CA LEU A 193 4.51 -1.51 21.90
C LEU A 193 3.06 -1.26 22.32
N ALA A 194 2.08 -1.68 21.52
CA ALA A 194 0.67 -1.62 21.91
C ALA A 194 0.37 -2.47 23.16
N ALA A 195 0.92 -3.68 23.24
CA ALA A 195 0.82 -4.52 24.42
C ALA A 195 1.46 -3.86 25.65
N ILE A 196 2.66 -3.29 25.50
CA ILE A 196 3.35 -2.57 26.57
C ILE A 196 2.55 -1.36 27.02
N LEU A 197 1.98 -0.58 26.11
CA LEU A 197 1.14 0.57 26.44
C LEU A 197 -0.04 0.15 27.31
N ILE A 198 -0.76 -0.92 26.93
CA ILE A 198 -1.85 -1.48 27.73
C ILE A 198 -1.34 -1.86 29.12
N ARG A 199 -0.21 -2.55 29.21
CA ARG A 199 0.39 -2.98 30.49
C ARG A 199 0.77 -1.80 31.39
N VAL A 200 1.46 -0.81 30.84
CA VAL A 200 1.94 0.39 31.57
C VAL A 200 0.78 1.26 32.02
N VAL A 201 -0.30 1.35 31.25
CA VAL A 201 -1.52 2.09 31.62
C VAL A 201 -2.34 1.33 32.66
N THR A 202 -2.50 0.02 32.51
CA THR A 202 -3.44 -0.77 33.32
C THR A 202 -2.86 -1.22 34.66
N ALA A 203 -1.55 -1.47 34.74
CA ALA A 203 -0.87 -1.98 35.92
C ALA A 203 0.11 -0.97 36.54
N ALA A 204 0.65 -1.33 37.71
CA ALA A 204 1.76 -0.61 38.33
C ALA A 204 3.09 -1.01 37.65
N PRO A 205 3.84 -0.07 37.04
CA PRO A 205 5.04 -0.41 36.30
C PRO A 205 6.15 -1.01 37.17
N ARG A 206 6.76 -2.07 36.67
CA ARG A 206 7.94 -2.74 37.22
C ARG A 206 9.20 -2.35 36.43
N LEU A 207 10.37 -2.62 37.00
CA LEU A 207 11.63 -2.38 36.29
C LEU A 207 11.73 -3.19 34.99
N SER A 208 11.16 -4.40 34.96
CA SER A 208 11.03 -5.20 33.74
C SER A 208 10.25 -4.47 32.65
N ASP A 209 9.23 -3.67 33.01
CA ASP A 209 8.43 -2.95 32.02
C ASP A 209 9.23 -1.81 31.39
N ALA A 210 10.18 -1.22 32.13
CA ALA A 210 11.16 -0.28 31.60
C ALA A 210 12.03 -0.92 30.52
N PHE A 211 12.53 -2.13 30.80
CA PHE A 211 13.33 -2.90 29.85
C PHE A 211 12.51 -3.27 28.61
N LEU A 212 11.27 -3.73 28.78
CA LEU A 212 10.38 -4.05 27.66
C LEU A 212 10.04 -2.80 26.83
N CYS A 213 9.79 -1.64 27.46
CA CYS A 213 9.63 -0.36 26.76
C CYS A 213 10.87 -0.01 25.93
N ALA A 214 12.06 -0.09 26.54
CA ALA A 214 13.32 0.19 25.84
C ALA A 214 13.50 -0.74 24.64
N LEU A 215 13.30 -2.05 24.84
CA LEU A 215 13.38 -3.05 23.79
C LEU A 215 12.40 -2.74 22.65
N GLY A 216 11.13 -2.45 22.96
CA GLY A 216 10.13 -2.15 21.95
C GLY A 216 10.45 -0.90 21.13
N CYS A 217 10.92 0.17 21.80
CA CYS A 217 11.29 1.42 21.11
C CYS A 217 12.55 1.25 20.27
N ILE A 218 13.57 0.53 20.77
CA ILE A 218 14.81 0.27 20.03
C ILE A 218 14.52 -0.62 18.81
N VAL A 219 13.76 -1.70 18.97
CA VAL A 219 13.41 -2.58 17.85
C VAL A 219 12.57 -1.84 16.80
N LEU A 220 11.60 -1.02 17.22
CA LEU A 220 10.83 -0.21 16.28
C LEU A 220 11.74 0.75 15.51
N GLY A 221 12.56 1.55 16.22
CA GLY A 221 13.39 2.58 15.60
C GLY A 221 14.50 2.01 14.72
N TRP A 222 15.03 0.85 15.09
CA TRP A 222 16.16 0.22 14.39
C TRP A 222 15.74 -0.86 13.38
N SER A 223 14.44 -1.18 13.28
CA SER A 223 13.90 -2.00 12.18
C SER A 223 14.00 -1.29 10.82
N LYS A 224 13.76 0.02 10.82
CA LYS A 224 13.83 0.91 9.66
C LYS A 224 14.16 2.32 10.17
N PHE A 225 15.17 2.98 9.61
CA PHE A 225 15.63 4.28 10.11
C PHE A 225 14.55 5.38 10.10
N PHE A 226 13.58 5.25 9.20
CA PHE A 226 12.37 6.06 9.17
C PHE A 226 11.58 6.02 10.50
N ASN A 227 11.68 4.96 11.29
CA ASN A 227 10.94 4.82 12.53
C ASN A 227 11.64 5.47 13.74
N ILE A 228 12.87 5.96 13.60
CA ILE A 228 13.65 6.47 14.74
C ILE A 228 12.94 7.66 15.42
N PRO A 229 12.49 8.71 14.71
CA PRO A 229 11.82 9.85 15.37
C PRO A 229 10.53 9.43 16.07
N ALA A 230 9.73 8.57 15.43
CA ALA A 230 8.53 7.99 16.02
C ALA A 230 8.85 7.19 17.30
N SER A 231 9.95 6.44 17.30
CA SER A 231 10.39 5.63 18.44
C SER A 231 10.92 6.49 19.59
N CYS A 232 11.63 7.59 19.30
CA CYS A 232 12.01 8.57 20.32
C CYS A 232 10.77 9.18 20.98
N PHE A 233 9.77 9.56 20.17
CA PHE A 233 8.51 10.07 20.68
C PHE A 233 7.75 9.05 21.53
N ALA A 234 7.70 7.78 21.07
CA ALA A 234 7.12 6.69 21.84
C ALA A 234 7.83 6.46 23.17
N ALA A 235 9.17 6.45 23.18
CA ALA A 235 9.98 6.32 24.38
C ALA A 235 9.68 7.45 25.38
N LEU A 236 9.68 8.72 24.92
CA LEU A 236 9.39 9.88 25.76
C LEU A 236 8.05 9.74 26.49
N LEU A 237 6.98 9.36 25.79
CA LEU A 237 5.65 9.27 26.37
C LEU A 237 5.46 8.02 27.24
N LEU A 238 5.95 6.85 26.82
CA LEU A 238 5.86 5.62 27.61
C LEU A 238 6.65 5.73 28.92
N PHE A 239 7.90 6.20 28.86
CA PHE A 239 8.68 6.45 30.07
C PHE A 239 8.10 7.60 30.90
N GLY A 240 7.48 8.60 30.27
CA GLY A 240 6.72 9.64 30.95
C GLY A 240 5.60 9.08 31.84
N ILE A 241 4.79 8.14 31.32
CA ILE A 241 3.75 7.45 32.11
C ILE A 241 4.39 6.66 33.27
N ILE A 242 5.43 5.86 32.98
CA ILE A 242 6.12 5.04 33.99
C ILE A 242 6.69 5.90 35.11
N LEU A 243 7.34 7.00 34.76
CA LEU A 243 7.94 7.93 35.71
C LEU A 243 6.88 8.63 36.55
N LYS A 244 5.77 9.04 35.96
CA LYS A 244 4.69 9.69 36.70
C LYS A 244 4.07 8.75 37.73
N LYS A 245 3.97 7.45 37.42
CA LYS A 245 3.45 6.42 38.33
C LYS A 245 4.46 6.01 39.41
N THR A 246 5.73 5.84 39.06
CA THR A 246 6.71 5.20 39.94
C THR A 246 7.66 6.17 40.64
N LYS A 247 7.94 7.33 40.04
CA LYS A 247 8.92 8.34 40.48
C LYS A 247 10.35 7.80 40.72
N ARG A 248 10.73 6.67 40.12
CA ARG A 248 12.06 6.06 40.33
C ARG A 248 13.09 6.57 39.33
N LYS A 249 14.27 6.97 39.81
CA LYS A 249 15.41 7.40 38.98
C LYS A 249 15.86 6.33 37.96
N ALA A 250 15.78 5.04 38.32
CA ALA A 250 16.14 3.94 37.42
C ALA A 250 15.29 3.92 36.13
N HIS A 251 13.99 4.25 36.21
CA HIS A 251 13.14 4.34 35.02
C HIS A 251 13.53 5.53 34.13
N ALA A 252 14.00 6.63 34.72
CA ALA A 252 14.46 7.80 33.97
C ALA A 252 15.77 7.49 33.27
N ALA A 253 16.70 6.84 33.96
CA ALA A 253 17.96 6.37 33.37
C ALA A 253 17.71 5.41 32.21
N ALA A 254 16.75 4.47 32.33
CA ALA A 254 16.37 3.59 31.23
C ALA A 254 15.79 4.35 30.03
N GLY A 255 14.94 5.35 30.27
CA GLY A 255 14.40 6.20 29.20
C GLY A 255 15.47 7.01 28.49
N ILE A 256 16.39 7.64 29.24
CA ILE A 256 17.52 8.39 28.68
C ILE A 256 18.44 7.45 27.88
N ALA A 257 18.79 6.29 28.43
CA ALA A 257 19.61 5.30 27.73
C ALA A 257 18.95 4.84 26.42
N THR A 258 17.63 4.64 26.42
CA THR A 258 16.86 4.30 25.21
C THR A 258 17.01 5.39 24.15
N LEU A 259 16.87 6.67 24.53
CA LEU A 259 17.04 7.81 23.61
C LEU A 259 18.48 7.93 23.11
N CYS A 260 19.48 7.69 23.95
CA CYS A 260 20.89 7.68 23.56
C CYS A 260 21.18 6.57 22.53
N VAL A 261 20.61 5.38 22.70
CA VAL A 261 20.74 4.28 21.72
C VAL A 261 20.09 4.66 20.40
N LEU A 262 18.87 5.20 20.42
CA LEU A 262 18.18 5.64 19.20
C LEU A 262 18.94 6.78 18.49
N ALA A 263 19.52 7.72 19.24
CA ALA A 263 20.36 8.78 18.68
C ALA A 263 21.66 8.21 18.07
N ALA A 264 22.28 7.21 18.72
CA ALA A 264 23.46 6.54 18.18
C ALA A 264 23.14 5.84 16.85
N VAL A 265 22.00 5.14 16.76
CA VAL A 265 21.53 4.51 15.51
C VAL A 265 21.21 5.56 14.43
N TYR A 266 20.66 6.72 14.79
CA TYR A 266 20.40 7.80 13.85
C TYR A 266 21.68 8.31 13.17
N ILE A 267 22.79 8.38 13.91
CA ILE A 267 24.08 8.83 13.38
C ILE A 267 24.67 7.81 12.39
N THR A 268 24.24 6.54 12.44
CA THR A 268 24.69 5.50 11.49
C THR A 268 23.94 5.49 10.17
N ILE A 269 22.97 6.40 9.95
CA ILE A 269 22.21 6.45 8.69
C ILE A 269 23.16 6.78 7.52
N PRO A 270 23.23 5.94 6.48
CA PRO A 270 24.11 6.18 5.35
C PRO A 270 23.74 7.45 4.56
N PRO A 271 24.71 8.27 4.11
CA PRO A 271 24.45 9.50 3.36
C PRO A 271 23.68 9.29 2.06
N TRP A 272 23.94 8.19 1.33
CA TRP A 272 23.28 7.87 0.06
C TRP A 272 21.76 7.79 0.20
N MET A 273 21.26 7.31 1.35
CA MET A 273 19.83 7.19 1.61
C MET A 273 19.20 8.56 1.80
N SER A 274 19.87 9.45 2.55
CA SER A 274 19.44 10.83 2.73
C SER A 274 19.34 11.55 1.38
N PHE A 275 20.35 11.39 0.51
CA PHE A 275 20.35 11.99 -0.82
C PHE A 275 19.14 11.55 -1.65
N GLN A 276 18.91 10.24 -1.77
CA GLN A 276 17.78 9.68 -2.50
C GLN A 276 16.42 10.19 -1.97
N THR A 277 16.23 10.15 -0.65
CA THR A 277 14.97 10.58 -0.04
C THR A 277 14.73 12.08 -0.21
N LYS A 278 15.77 12.92 -0.08
CA LYS A 278 15.66 14.38 -0.28
C LYS A 278 15.35 14.75 -1.72
N PHE A 279 16.00 14.10 -2.68
CA PHE A 279 15.68 14.29 -4.09
C PHE A 279 14.19 14.01 -4.33
N ASN A 280 13.71 12.84 -3.89
CA ASN A 280 12.30 12.48 -4.08
C ASN A 280 11.35 13.43 -3.33
N ALA A 281 11.69 13.85 -2.11
CA ALA A 281 10.90 14.81 -1.33
C ALA A 281 10.68 16.14 -2.06
N VAL A 282 11.70 16.63 -2.76
CA VAL A 282 11.64 17.88 -3.52
C VAL A 282 10.94 17.67 -4.86
N PHE A 283 11.45 16.76 -5.70
CA PHE A 283 11.06 16.68 -7.12
C PHE A 283 9.88 15.75 -7.40
N PHE A 284 9.73 14.71 -6.58
CA PHE A 284 8.61 13.77 -6.62
C PHE A 284 7.58 14.03 -5.51
N GLY A 285 7.72 15.17 -4.82
CA GLY A 285 6.83 15.63 -3.74
C GLY A 285 6.51 17.12 -3.89
N ALA A 286 7.36 17.99 -3.33
CA ALA A 286 7.10 19.43 -3.25
C ALA A 286 6.78 20.08 -4.59
N LEU A 287 7.55 19.77 -5.64
CA LEU A 287 7.39 20.30 -7.00
C LEU A 287 6.42 19.48 -7.87
N LYS A 288 6.07 18.25 -7.47
CA LYS A 288 5.28 17.34 -8.31
C LYS A 288 3.91 17.94 -8.62
N ASP A 289 3.52 17.92 -9.89
CA ASP A 289 2.27 18.48 -10.43
C ASP A 289 2.05 19.98 -10.20
N ALA A 290 3.02 20.71 -9.64
CA ALA A 290 2.95 22.17 -9.53
C ALA A 290 3.27 22.82 -10.88
N ASP A 291 2.65 23.96 -11.19
CA ASP A 291 2.94 24.69 -12.42
C ASP A 291 4.37 25.28 -12.42
N ALA A 292 4.85 25.64 -13.60
CA ALA A 292 6.22 26.11 -13.78
C ALA A 292 6.56 27.36 -12.94
N ALA A 293 5.59 28.27 -12.72
CA ALA A 293 5.83 29.49 -11.95
C ALA A 293 5.96 29.16 -10.45
N SER A 294 5.07 28.32 -9.92
CA SER A 294 5.17 27.81 -8.55
C SER A 294 6.45 27.03 -8.31
N CYS A 295 6.88 26.19 -9.25
CA CYS A 295 8.14 25.45 -9.10
C CYS A 295 9.37 26.36 -8.94
N GLN A 296 9.42 27.48 -9.66
CA GLN A 296 10.52 28.44 -9.51
C GLN A 296 10.54 29.05 -8.11
N GLN A 297 9.38 29.45 -7.60
CA GLN A 297 9.25 29.94 -6.22
C GLN A 297 9.70 28.88 -5.20
N TYR A 298 9.25 27.63 -5.37
CA TYR A 298 9.57 26.55 -4.43
C TYR A 298 11.06 26.21 -4.40
N LEU A 299 11.73 26.25 -5.56
CA LEU A 299 13.19 26.06 -5.63
C LEU A 299 13.92 27.19 -4.90
N ASP A 300 13.53 28.45 -5.13
CA ASP A 300 14.15 29.60 -4.47
C ASP A 300 13.97 29.51 -2.93
N GLU A 301 12.79 29.10 -2.44
CA GLU A 301 12.52 28.94 -1.01
C GLU A 301 13.30 27.79 -0.35
N LEU A 302 13.58 26.73 -1.10
CA LEU A 302 14.39 25.58 -0.66
C LEU A 302 15.90 25.82 -0.85
N GLY A 303 16.29 26.96 -1.44
CA GLY A 303 17.69 27.29 -1.71
C GLY A 303 18.31 26.44 -2.83
N LEU A 304 17.51 25.98 -3.79
CA LEU A 304 17.93 25.12 -4.90
C LEU A 304 18.07 25.89 -6.21
N PRO A 305 19.00 25.50 -7.10
CA PRO A 305 19.13 26.07 -8.43
C PRO A 305 17.83 26.02 -9.24
N ARG A 306 17.48 27.14 -9.89
CA ARG A 306 16.27 27.28 -10.72
C ARG A 306 16.19 26.29 -11.88
N GLU A 307 17.35 25.86 -12.40
CA GLU A 307 17.46 24.86 -13.46
C GLU A 307 17.00 23.46 -13.04
N PHE A 308 16.94 23.19 -11.73
CA PHE A 308 16.45 21.91 -11.20
C PHE A 308 14.95 21.71 -11.43
N VAL A 309 14.22 22.72 -11.93
CA VAL A 309 12.84 22.56 -12.41
C VAL A 309 12.72 21.44 -13.45
N ARG A 310 13.80 21.11 -14.18
CA ARG A 310 13.82 19.98 -15.13
C ARG A 310 13.56 18.63 -14.47
N TYR A 311 13.89 18.47 -13.19
CA TYR A 311 13.66 17.26 -12.41
C TYR A 311 12.25 17.18 -11.83
N ARG A 312 11.43 18.22 -11.96
CA ARG A 312 10.00 18.17 -11.56
C ARG A 312 9.34 16.93 -12.14
N ASN A 313 8.51 16.24 -11.36
CA ASN A 313 7.80 15.01 -11.74
C ASN A 313 8.70 13.77 -11.96
N THR A 314 9.98 13.82 -11.58
CA THR A 314 10.88 12.65 -11.61
C THR A 314 11.27 12.20 -10.20
N ASN A 315 11.85 11.01 -10.11
CA ASN A 315 12.42 10.44 -8.88
C ASN A 315 13.89 10.06 -9.11
N ILE A 316 14.64 9.80 -8.04
CA ILE A 316 16.09 9.56 -8.14
C ILE A 316 16.45 8.25 -8.87
N TYR A 317 15.48 7.35 -9.03
CA TYR A 317 15.65 6.06 -9.69
C TYR A 317 15.46 6.13 -11.21
N VAL A 318 15.15 7.32 -11.75
CA VAL A 318 15.20 7.55 -13.19
C VAL A 318 16.64 7.39 -13.66
N GLU A 319 16.83 6.60 -14.70
CA GLU A 319 18.13 6.30 -15.28
C GLU A 319 18.89 7.58 -15.64
N GLY A 320 20.17 7.64 -15.25
CA GLY A 320 21.05 8.78 -15.53
C GLY A 320 20.98 9.94 -14.52
N ILE A 321 19.85 10.19 -13.84
CA ILE A 321 19.70 11.38 -12.96
C ILE A 321 20.72 11.39 -11.82
N ALA A 322 20.87 10.27 -11.11
CA ALA A 322 21.79 10.20 -9.98
C ALA A 322 23.25 10.45 -10.42
N LEU A 323 23.64 9.89 -11.56
CA LEU A 323 24.97 10.07 -12.14
C LEU A 323 25.17 11.52 -12.60
N GLU A 324 24.19 12.10 -13.29
CA GLU A 324 24.22 13.50 -13.74
C GLU A 324 24.42 14.48 -12.58
N LEU A 325 23.71 14.28 -11.46
CA LEU A 325 23.84 15.12 -10.27
C LEU A 325 25.22 14.99 -9.62
N GLU A 326 25.77 13.77 -9.57
CA GLU A 326 27.09 13.50 -9.02
C GLU A 326 28.20 14.11 -9.90
N GLU A 327 28.16 13.90 -11.21
CA GLU A 327 29.15 14.41 -12.18
C GLU A 327 29.17 15.95 -12.23
N ASN A 328 28.01 16.59 -12.07
CA ASN A 328 27.90 18.05 -12.04
C ASN A 328 28.12 18.64 -10.64
N GLY A 329 28.33 17.82 -9.60
CA GLY A 329 28.57 18.26 -8.22
C GLY A 329 27.34 18.87 -7.51
N HIS A 330 26.15 18.58 -8.00
CA HIS A 330 24.85 19.05 -7.50
C HIS A 330 24.26 18.15 -6.39
N ASP A 331 24.88 17.01 -6.12
CA ASP A 331 24.56 16.15 -4.98
C ASP A 331 24.59 16.92 -3.65
N LYS A 332 25.55 17.85 -3.51
CA LYS A 332 25.72 18.72 -2.34
C LYS A 332 24.57 19.71 -2.16
N ASP A 333 24.03 20.25 -3.26
CA ASP A 333 22.90 21.19 -3.23
C ASP A 333 21.65 20.49 -2.67
N ILE A 334 21.36 19.28 -3.15
CA ILE A 334 20.27 18.46 -2.63
C ILE A 334 20.51 18.07 -1.17
N MET A 335 21.75 17.73 -0.82
CA MET A 335 22.10 17.38 0.56
C MET A 335 22.07 18.56 1.53
N ALA A 336 22.22 19.79 1.05
CA ALA A 336 22.13 21.01 1.86
C ALA A 336 20.70 21.28 2.34
N VAL A 337 19.68 20.88 1.58
CA VAL A 337 18.27 20.99 2.00
C VAL A 337 18.06 20.11 3.22
N SER A 338 17.69 20.69 4.37
CA SER A 338 17.43 19.93 5.57
C SER A 338 16.00 19.40 5.60
N ASN A 339 15.76 18.33 6.37
CA ASN A 339 14.40 17.84 6.61
C ASN A 339 13.53 18.90 7.31
N PHE A 340 14.13 19.84 8.03
CA PHE A 340 13.42 20.97 8.63
C PHE A 340 12.98 21.99 7.58
N ASP A 341 13.80 22.25 6.56
CA ASP A 341 13.44 23.16 5.46
C ASP A 341 12.24 22.62 4.68
N ILE A 342 12.26 21.31 4.37
CA ILE A 342 11.12 20.62 3.75
C ILE A 342 9.88 20.70 4.66
N ALA A 343 10.05 20.50 5.97
CA ALA A 343 8.93 20.61 6.89
C ALA A 343 8.35 22.03 6.97
N ALA A 344 9.22 23.04 7.03
CA ALA A 344 8.83 24.43 7.02
C ALA A 344 8.16 24.83 5.70
N PHE A 345 8.62 24.29 4.57
CA PHE A 345 8.01 24.48 3.25
C PHE A 345 6.52 24.07 3.27
N TYR A 346 6.21 22.84 3.65
CA TYR A 346 4.80 22.40 3.70
C TYR A 346 3.93 23.18 4.70
N LEU A 347 4.52 23.71 5.77
CA LEU A 347 3.79 24.58 6.71
C LEU A 347 3.50 25.97 6.12
N ARG A 348 4.35 26.48 5.22
CA ARG A 348 4.14 27.75 4.50
C ARG A 348 3.18 27.59 3.31
N HIS A 349 3.10 26.39 2.74
CA HIS A 349 2.24 26.05 1.59
C HIS A 349 1.14 25.05 2.00
N PRO A 350 0.08 25.50 2.69
CA PRO A 350 -0.96 24.62 3.21
C PRO A 350 -1.72 23.86 2.11
N ASP A 351 -1.82 24.42 0.91
CA ASP A 351 -2.36 23.76 -0.29
C ASP A 351 -1.52 22.54 -0.68
N ARG A 352 -0.18 22.66 -0.68
CA ARG A 352 0.74 21.53 -0.93
C ARG A 352 0.66 20.49 0.19
N LEU A 353 0.49 20.90 1.44
CA LEU A 353 0.29 19.97 2.55
C LEU A 353 -1.05 19.21 2.42
N LEU A 354 -2.13 19.89 2.05
CA LEU A 354 -3.43 19.26 1.80
C LEU A 354 -3.37 18.30 0.62
N HIS A 355 -2.65 18.66 -0.44
CA HIS A 355 -2.40 17.76 -1.57
C HIS A 355 -1.63 16.51 -1.12
N ALA A 356 -0.52 16.67 -0.39
CA ALA A 356 0.24 15.56 0.18
C ALA A 356 -0.62 14.64 1.04
N MET A 357 -1.45 15.20 1.93
CA MET A 357 -2.38 14.42 2.75
C MET A 357 -3.42 13.67 1.92
N THR A 358 -3.94 14.28 0.85
CA THR A 358 -4.92 13.66 -0.04
C THR A 358 -4.31 12.48 -0.79
N VAL A 359 -3.12 12.66 -1.36
CA VAL A 359 -2.39 11.59 -2.05
C VAL A 359 -2.01 10.47 -1.09
N SER A 360 -1.49 10.79 0.10
CA SER A 360 -1.22 9.80 1.15
C SER A 360 -2.45 8.98 1.46
N LEU A 361 -3.59 9.63 1.74
CA LEU A 361 -4.83 8.98 2.09
C LEU A 361 -5.32 8.02 1.00
N LEU A 362 -5.30 8.44 -0.28
CA LEU A 362 -5.67 7.60 -1.41
C LEU A 362 -4.76 6.35 -1.56
N ASN A 363 -3.52 6.42 -1.08
CA ASN A 363 -2.60 5.29 -1.07
C ASN A 363 -2.74 4.39 0.16
N THR A 364 -3.58 4.73 1.14
CA THR A 364 -3.79 3.91 2.35
C THR A 364 -4.74 2.73 2.13
N GLY A 365 -5.54 2.71 1.07
CA GLY A 365 -6.59 1.68 0.87
C GLY A 365 -6.07 0.25 0.85
N SER A 366 -4.85 0.03 0.34
CA SER A 366 -4.19 -1.26 0.41
C SER A 366 -2.89 -1.12 1.18
N ILE A 367 -2.72 -1.95 2.23
CA ILE A 367 -1.45 -2.10 2.94
C ILE A 367 -0.37 -2.69 2.01
N ARG A 368 -0.80 -3.49 1.02
CA ARG A 368 0.11 -4.17 0.09
C ARG A 368 0.50 -3.23 -1.04
N PRO A 369 1.82 -3.01 -1.26
CA PRO A 369 2.28 -2.30 -2.43
C PRO A 369 1.89 -3.05 -3.69
N PHE A 370 1.32 -2.32 -4.63
CA PHE A 370 0.66 -2.86 -5.82
C PHE A 370 1.61 -3.39 -6.90
N TYR A 371 2.92 -3.14 -6.75
CA TYR A 371 3.97 -3.59 -7.65
C TYR A 371 4.73 -4.79 -7.06
N LEU A 372 4.29 -5.32 -5.91
CA LEU A 372 4.95 -6.41 -5.20
C LEU A 372 4.11 -7.69 -5.24
N SER A 373 4.37 -8.55 -6.22
CA SER A 373 3.69 -9.84 -6.39
C SER A 373 3.85 -10.73 -5.16
N ASN A 374 2.91 -11.67 -4.97
CA ASN A 374 2.99 -12.66 -3.89
C ASN A 374 3.37 -14.06 -4.36
N TYR A 375 3.35 -14.30 -5.66
CA TYR A 375 3.67 -15.60 -6.25
C TYR A 375 4.92 -15.50 -7.13
N ASN A 376 5.62 -16.62 -7.24
CA ASN A 376 6.78 -16.79 -8.11
C ASN A 376 6.35 -16.85 -9.59
N ASN A 377 7.35 -16.98 -10.48
CA ASN A 377 7.18 -17.07 -11.93
C ASN A 377 6.31 -18.25 -12.42
N ALA A 378 5.83 -19.14 -11.55
CA ALA A 378 4.82 -20.15 -11.91
C ALA A 378 3.39 -19.58 -11.94
N ALA A 379 3.22 -18.29 -11.68
CA ALA A 379 2.01 -17.51 -11.87
C ALA A 379 2.35 -16.27 -12.71
N PRO A 380 1.36 -15.67 -13.39
CA PRO A 380 1.47 -14.34 -13.99
C PRO A 380 2.17 -13.33 -13.06
N LYS A 381 2.95 -12.42 -13.64
CA LYS A 381 3.58 -11.33 -12.87
C LYS A 381 2.50 -10.50 -12.18
N LEU A 382 2.83 -9.94 -11.00
CA LEU A 382 1.86 -9.19 -10.18
C LEU A 382 0.60 -9.97 -9.79
N THR A 383 0.72 -11.28 -9.59
CA THR A 383 -0.37 -12.06 -8.98
C THR A 383 -0.35 -11.91 -7.46
N PHE A 384 -1.49 -11.50 -6.88
CA PHE A 384 -1.66 -11.32 -5.45
C PHE A 384 -2.43 -12.48 -4.80
N SER A 385 -2.09 -12.80 -3.55
CA SER A 385 -2.81 -13.80 -2.76
C SER A 385 -3.90 -13.15 -1.90
N TYR A 386 -5.12 -13.66 -1.95
CA TYR A 386 -6.24 -13.21 -1.09
C TYR A 386 -6.53 -14.20 0.05
N ARG A 387 -5.56 -15.08 0.37
CA ARG A 387 -5.69 -16.02 1.49
C ARG A 387 -5.79 -15.25 2.79
N PHE A 388 -6.98 -15.22 3.41
CA PHE A 388 -7.21 -14.50 4.67
C PHE A 388 -7.04 -12.96 4.52
N SER A 389 -7.65 -12.40 3.46
CA SER A 389 -7.74 -10.94 3.20
C SER A 389 -9.00 -10.28 3.76
N LEU A 390 -9.79 -10.99 4.57
CA LEU A 390 -11.12 -10.54 5.02
C LEU A 390 -11.08 -9.13 5.60
N TRP A 391 -10.07 -8.80 6.40
CA TRP A 391 -10.00 -7.48 7.03
C TRP A 391 -9.58 -6.40 6.05
N SER A 392 -8.63 -6.67 5.16
CA SER A 392 -8.32 -5.80 4.03
C SER A 392 -9.55 -5.49 3.16
N ASP A 393 -10.37 -6.49 2.86
CA ASP A 393 -11.56 -6.32 2.03
C ASP A 393 -12.64 -5.49 2.76
N VAL A 394 -12.85 -5.75 4.06
CA VAL A 394 -13.77 -4.95 4.89
C VAL A 394 -13.33 -3.50 4.98
N ARG A 395 -12.03 -3.24 5.15
CA ARG A 395 -11.47 -1.90 5.27
C ARG A 395 -11.63 -1.09 3.98
N LEU A 396 -11.34 -1.71 2.83
CA LEU A 396 -11.54 -1.11 1.51
C LEU A 396 -13.03 -0.81 1.29
N ALA A 397 -13.91 -1.77 1.55
CA ALA A 397 -15.35 -1.58 1.40
C ALA A 397 -15.91 -0.49 2.34
N ALA A 398 -15.31 -0.33 3.52
CA ALA A 398 -15.68 0.68 4.50
C ALA A 398 -15.08 2.07 4.24
N GLY A 399 -14.27 2.25 3.20
CA GLY A 399 -13.72 3.55 2.79
C GLY A 399 -12.73 4.13 3.80
N PHE A 400 -11.87 3.32 4.39
CA PHE A 400 -10.82 3.80 5.32
C PHE A 400 -9.75 4.67 4.64
N ASP A 401 -9.64 4.57 3.33
CA ASP A 401 -8.83 5.39 2.43
C ASP A 401 -9.49 6.71 2.02
N SER A 402 -10.50 7.12 2.78
CA SER A 402 -11.18 8.39 2.63
C SER A 402 -11.00 9.28 3.83
N LEU A 403 -11.19 10.58 3.64
CA LEU A 403 -11.09 11.55 4.71
C LEU A 403 -12.13 11.29 5.80
N ALA A 404 -13.36 10.96 5.38
CA ALA A 404 -14.46 10.67 6.30
C ALA A 404 -14.20 9.39 7.12
N GLY A 405 -13.69 8.34 6.48
CA GLY A 405 -13.35 7.08 7.15
C GLY A 405 -12.22 7.26 8.15
N ALA A 406 -11.10 7.85 7.70
CA ALA A 406 -9.94 8.12 8.56
C ALA A 406 -10.30 9.03 9.76
N ALA A 407 -11.01 10.14 9.52
CA ALA A 407 -11.46 11.04 10.59
C ALA A 407 -12.45 10.36 11.54
N GLY A 408 -13.36 9.53 11.02
CA GLY A 408 -14.33 8.77 11.81
C GLY A 408 -13.66 7.83 12.80
N VAL A 409 -12.66 7.05 12.36
CA VAL A 409 -11.90 6.15 13.24
C VAL A 409 -11.19 6.93 14.36
N ILE A 410 -10.50 8.02 14.00
CA ILE A 410 -9.75 8.86 14.97
C ILE A 410 -10.70 9.47 16.00
N LEU A 411 -11.82 10.04 15.55
CA LEU A 411 -12.80 10.67 16.43
C LEU A 411 -13.39 9.66 17.43
N VAL A 412 -13.78 8.49 16.95
CA VAL A 412 -14.36 7.43 17.80
C VAL A 412 -13.32 6.88 18.76
N PHE A 413 -12.07 6.75 18.34
CA PHE A 413 -10.96 6.40 19.23
C PHE A 413 -10.80 7.43 20.37
N ILE A 414 -10.75 8.73 20.05
CA ILE A 414 -10.63 9.80 21.05
C ILE A 414 -11.80 9.74 22.05
N VAL A 415 -13.03 9.65 21.56
CA VAL A 415 -14.23 9.54 22.41
C VAL A 415 -14.14 8.31 23.31
N THR A 416 -13.72 7.18 22.76
CA THR A 416 -13.58 5.91 23.51
C THR A 416 -12.54 6.02 24.63
N VAL A 417 -11.40 6.66 24.38
CA VAL A 417 -10.38 6.92 25.41
C VAL A 417 -10.94 7.83 26.52
N LEU A 418 -11.66 8.90 26.16
CA LEU A 418 -12.27 9.83 27.13
C LEU A 418 -13.37 9.17 27.96
N VAL A 419 -14.18 8.28 27.39
CA VAL A 419 -15.19 7.50 28.14
C VAL A 419 -14.50 6.51 29.09
N THR A 420 -13.46 5.83 28.61
CA THR A 420 -12.65 4.89 29.41
C THR A 420 -12.03 5.60 30.61
N MET A 421 -11.53 6.82 30.43
CA MET A 421 -11.02 7.66 31.51
C MET A 421 -12.02 7.82 32.65
N LYS A 422 -13.23 8.30 32.32
CA LYS A 422 -14.30 8.57 33.29
C LYS A 422 -14.76 7.28 33.97
N ARG A 423 -14.95 6.20 33.21
CA ARG A 423 -15.48 4.92 33.69
C ARG A 423 -14.54 4.23 34.68
N PHE A 424 -13.28 4.08 34.30
CA PHE A 424 -12.29 3.38 35.11
C PHE A 424 -11.57 4.29 36.10
N ARG A 425 -12.05 5.55 36.26
CA ARG A 425 -11.45 6.59 37.10
C ARG A 425 -9.93 6.70 36.87
N ARG A 426 -9.52 6.55 35.61
CA ARG A 426 -8.10 6.65 35.23
C ARG A 426 -7.65 8.09 35.44
N LYS A 427 -6.37 8.25 35.73
CA LYS A 427 -5.80 9.59 35.90
C LYS A 427 -5.77 10.27 34.54
N TRP A 428 -6.19 11.54 34.49
CA TRP A 428 -6.26 12.31 33.24
C TRP A 428 -4.93 12.30 32.47
N TYR A 429 -3.80 12.34 33.18
CA TYR A 429 -2.48 12.34 32.54
C TYR A 429 -2.24 11.03 31.77
N GLU A 430 -2.63 9.85 32.29
CA GLU A 430 -2.44 8.57 31.59
C GLU A 430 -3.13 8.59 30.23
N MET A 431 -4.34 9.16 30.19
CA MET A 431 -5.14 9.24 28.98
C MET A 431 -4.63 10.31 28.03
N LEU A 432 -4.16 11.45 28.57
CA LEU A 432 -3.47 12.46 27.77
C LEU A 432 -2.22 11.88 27.11
N PHE A 433 -1.38 11.14 27.84
CA PHE A 433 -0.21 10.48 27.27
C PHE A 433 -0.59 9.44 26.20
N VAL A 434 -1.65 8.65 26.41
CA VAL A 434 -2.17 7.72 25.40
C VAL A 434 -2.64 8.46 24.15
N LEU A 435 -3.40 9.54 24.30
CA LEU A 435 -3.89 10.36 23.18
C LEU A 435 -2.73 11.03 22.44
N LEU A 436 -1.77 11.64 23.14
CA LEU A 436 -0.59 12.26 22.54
C LEU A 436 0.27 11.24 21.81
N LEU A 437 0.47 10.06 22.39
CA LEU A 437 1.24 8.97 21.77
C LEU A 437 0.57 8.51 20.49
N SER A 438 -0.74 8.21 20.58
CA SER A 438 -1.52 7.70 19.46
C SER A 438 -1.60 8.74 18.33
N ALA A 439 -1.93 10.00 18.66
CA ALA A 439 -2.06 11.07 17.68
C ALA A 439 -0.71 11.44 17.06
N GLY A 440 0.37 11.52 17.85
CA GLY A 440 1.69 11.86 17.34
C GLY A 440 2.29 10.78 16.44
N LEU A 441 2.15 9.49 16.81
CA LEU A 441 2.56 8.39 15.94
C LEU A 441 1.73 8.34 14.66
N LEU A 442 0.40 8.49 14.76
CA LEU A 442 -0.48 8.49 13.61
C LEU A 442 -0.17 9.65 12.65
N ALA A 443 0.02 10.87 13.17
CA ALA A 443 0.41 12.03 12.37
C ALA A 443 1.78 11.82 11.72
N TYR A 444 2.77 11.30 12.47
CA TYR A 444 4.10 11.01 11.94
C TYR A 444 4.03 10.04 10.76
N PHE A 445 3.42 8.88 10.95
CA PHE A 445 3.35 7.84 9.91
C PHE A 445 2.41 8.19 8.76
N PHE A 446 1.58 9.22 8.87
CA PHE A 446 0.71 9.70 7.78
C PHE A 446 1.38 10.79 6.93
N ILE A 447 1.99 11.76 7.59
CA ILE A 447 2.46 13.00 6.96
C ILE A 447 3.91 12.86 6.49
N VAL A 448 4.78 12.30 7.33
CA VAL A 448 6.21 12.28 7.08
C VAL A 448 6.61 11.39 5.89
N PRO A 449 5.93 10.26 5.55
CA PRO A 449 6.27 9.50 4.35
C PRO A 449 6.31 10.36 3.09
N PHE A 450 5.26 11.13 2.83
CA PHE A 450 5.18 12.01 1.67
C PHE A 450 6.20 13.14 1.76
N MET A 451 6.31 13.80 2.91
CA MET A 451 7.25 14.92 3.06
C MET A 451 8.71 14.51 2.92
N SER A 452 9.06 13.27 3.27
CA SER A 452 10.45 12.80 3.28
C SER A 452 10.87 12.05 2.02
N ASN A 453 9.93 11.56 1.20
CA ASN A 453 10.25 10.76 0.01
C ASN A 453 9.32 11.04 -1.18
N GLY A 454 8.50 12.09 -1.11
CA GLY A 454 7.46 12.35 -2.11
C GLY A 454 6.51 11.17 -2.25
N GLU A 455 6.14 10.86 -3.48
CA GLU A 455 5.32 9.67 -3.79
C GLU A 455 6.13 8.36 -3.92
N GLY A 456 7.43 8.38 -3.65
CA GLY A 456 8.29 7.20 -3.77
C GLY A 456 7.92 6.12 -2.76
N ASP A 457 7.56 4.92 -3.26
CA ASP A 457 7.14 3.77 -2.44
C ASP A 457 6.06 4.12 -1.38
N LEU A 458 5.19 5.11 -1.66
CA LEU A 458 4.35 5.75 -0.64
C LEU A 458 3.48 4.76 0.15
N ALA A 459 2.82 3.82 -0.53
CA ALA A 459 2.00 2.78 0.11
C ALA A 459 2.81 1.93 1.11
N LYS A 460 4.05 1.55 0.77
CA LYS A 460 4.96 0.81 1.65
C LYS A 460 5.32 1.62 2.89
N HIS A 461 5.54 2.93 2.74
CA HIS A 461 5.85 3.81 3.87
C HIS A 461 4.64 4.15 4.76
N LEU A 462 3.41 4.03 4.25
CA LEU A 462 2.15 4.19 5.01
C LEU A 462 1.76 2.93 5.81
N PHE A 463 2.54 1.84 5.73
CA PHE A 463 2.28 0.58 6.42
C PHE A 463 2.04 0.74 7.93
N ALA A 464 2.90 1.50 8.63
CA ALA A 464 2.74 1.76 10.07
C ALA A 464 1.50 2.60 10.40
N TYR A 465 1.14 3.57 9.55
CA TYR A 465 -0.07 4.37 9.73
C TYR A 465 -1.29 3.46 9.75
N MET A 466 -1.36 2.55 8.77
CA MET A 466 -2.50 1.65 8.66
C MET A 466 -2.54 0.64 9.80
N GLN A 467 -1.38 0.12 10.23
CA GLN A 467 -1.29 -0.73 11.42
C GLN A 467 -1.77 -0.02 12.69
N LEU A 468 -1.44 1.26 12.89
CA LEU A 468 -1.94 2.04 14.02
C LEU A 468 -3.45 2.27 13.94
N ASN A 469 -3.98 2.55 12.75
CA ASN A 469 -5.42 2.69 12.53
C ASN A 469 -6.16 1.40 12.93
N ASP A 470 -5.67 0.24 12.51
CA ASP A 470 -6.24 -1.06 12.86
C ASP A 470 -6.17 -1.35 14.37
N LEU A 471 -5.06 -0.98 15.03
CA LEU A 471 -4.94 -1.09 16.49
C LEU A 471 -5.95 -0.17 17.21
N MET A 472 -6.23 1.02 16.69
CA MET A 472 -7.28 1.90 17.21
C MET A 472 -8.67 1.30 17.04
N VAL A 473 -8.98 0.72 15.88
CA VAL A 473 -10.25 0.01 15.66
C VAL A 473 -10.39 -1.17 16.62
N LEU A 474 -9.37 -2.01 16.74
CA LEU A 474 -9.37 -3.14 17.67
C LEU A 474 -9.57 -2.70 19.12
N PHE A 475 -8.96 -1.58 19.52
CA PHE A 475 -9.17 -0.99 20.84
C PHE A 475 -10.62 -0.56 21.06
N VAL A 476 -11.21 0.14 20.08
CA VAL A 476 -12.62 0.57 20.11
C VAL A 476 -13.57 -0.65 20.17
N LEU A 477 -13.38 -1.64 19.30
CA LEU A 477 -14.21 -2.85 19.27
C LEU A 477 -14.12 -3.63 20.59
N THR A 478 -12.92 -3.83 21.11
CA THR A 478 -12.68 -4.56 22.37
C THR A 478 -13.38 -3.89 23.55
N LEU A 479 -13.31 -2.56 23.64
CA LEU A 479 -14.01 -1.82 24.69
C LEU A 479 -15.52 -1.84 24.51
N SER A 480 -16.01 -1.78 23.27
CA SER A 480 -17.44 -1.85 22.96
C SER A 480 -18.05 -3.19 23.36
N LEU A 481 -17.33 -4.29 23.14
CA LEU A 481 -17.73 -5.62 23.63
C LEU A 481 -17.77 -5.68 25.17
N SER A 482 -16.96 -4.89 25.87
CA SER A 482 -17.01 -4.79 27.33
C SER A 482 -18.28 -4.09 27.85
N ASP A 483 -19.02 -3.39 26.97
CA ASP A 483 -20.16 -2.52 27.29
C ASP A 483 -21.54 -3.08 26.93
N LEU A 484 -21.63 -4.31 26.41
CA LEU A 484 -22.90 -4.99 26.09
C LEU A 484 -23.79 -5.35 27.31
N ASN A 485 -23.60 -4.69 28.46
CA ASN A 485 -24.56 -4.61 29.56
C ASN A 485 -25.37 -3.31 29.39
N VAL A 486 -26.54 -3.44 28.76
CA VAL A 486 -27.37 -2.39 28.12
C VAL A 486 -27.86 -1.26 29.04
N GLU A 487 -27.77 -1.37 30.36
CA GLU A 487 -28.45 -0.40 31.23
C GLU A 487 -27.73 0.95 31.43
N LYS A 488 -26.40 1.08 31.22
CA LYS A 488 -25.67 2.29 31.66
C LYS A 488 -24.60 2.87 30.72
N ALA A 489 -24.34 2.29 29.55
CA ALA A 489 -23.28 2.73 28.65
C ALA A 489 -23.80 3.14 27.26
N ARG A 490 -24.56 4.24 27.15
CA ARG A 490 -25.12 4.72 25.88
C ARG A 490 -24.07 5.30 24.90
N LEU A 491 -22.91 5.76 25.39
CA LEU A 491 -21.93 6.52 24.59
C LEU A 491 -21.07 5.67 23.64
N ILE A 492 -20.70 4.44 24.03
CA ILE A 492 -19.82 3.58 23.22
C ILE A 492 -20.58 2.91 22.05
N PRO A 493 -21.80 2.36 22.24
CA PRO A 493 -22.65 1.94 21.14
C PRO A 493 -22.96 3.07 20.15
N CYS A 494 -23.18 4.30 20.64
CA CYS A 494 -23.31 5.47 19.77
C CYS A 494 -22.01 5.79 19.00
N GLY A 495 -20.84 5.61 19.61
CA GLY A 495 -19.55 5.75 18.93
C GLY A 495 -19.33 4.70 17.83
N CYS A 496 -19.66 3.44 18.10
CA CYS A 496 -19.66 2.39 17.07
C CYS A 496 -20.69 2.64 15.97
N LEU A 497 -21.85 3.18 16.31
CA LEU A 497 -22.85 3.61 15.33
C LEU A 497 -22.33 4.77 14.48
N VAL A 498 -21.70 5.77 15.08
CA VAL A 498 -21.07 6.89 14.35
C VAL A 498 -19.95 6.37 13.45
N MET A 499 -19.09 5.46 13.94
CA MET A 499 -18.07 4.80 13.12
C MET A 499 -18.71 4.08 11.94
N ALA A 500 -19.72 3.23 12.20
CA ALA A 500 -20.43 2.50 11.17
C ALA A 500 -21.11 3.43 10.15
N LEU A 501 -21.69 4.55 10.60
CA LEU A 501 -22.27 5.57 9.73
C LEU A 501 -21.19 6.25 8.88
N CYS A 502 -20.10 6.74 9.47
CA CYS A 502 -18.99 7.35 8.74
C CYS A 502 -18.40 6.42 7.67
N LEU A 503 -18.23 5.14 8.03
CA LEU A 503 -17.73 4.11 7.14
C LEU A 503 -18.75 3.68 6.07
N ALA A 504 -20.05 3.74 6.36
CA ALA A 504 -21.10 3.37 5.41
C ALA A 504 -21.47 4.49 4.42
N VAL A 505 -21.18 5.77 4.74
CA VAL A 505 -21.59 6.91 3.90
C VAL A 505 -21.03 6.83 2.48
N LEU A 506 -19.76 6.45 2.33
CA LEU A 506 -19.11 6.39 1.03
C LEU A 506 -19.55 5.24 0.15
N PRO A 507 -19.57 3.97 0.61
CA PRO A 507 -20.10 2.88 -0.20
C PRO A 507 -21.58 3.14 -0.55
N LEU A 508 -22.38 3.67 0.39
CA LEU A 508 -23.77 4.03 0.11
C LEU A 508 -23.89 5.15 -0.93
N LYS A 509 -23.09 6.22 -0.82
CA LYS A 509 -23.07 7.31 -1.81
C LYS A 509 -22.70 6.76 -3.18
N ALA A 510 -21.68 5.91 -3.26
CA ALA A 510 -21.23 5.33 -4.51
C ALA A 510 -22.29 4.42 -5.15
N GLU A 511 -23.03 3.63 -4.35
CA GLU A 511 -24.17 2.84 -4.83
C GLU A 511 -25.35 3.72 -5.29
N ILE A 512 -25.71 4.74 -4.52
CA ILE A 512 -26.78 5.69 -4.88
C ILE A 512 -26.44 6.39 -6.20
N THR A 513 -25.21 6.90 -6.35
CA THR A 513 -24.75 7.56 -7.58
C THR A 513 -24.80 6.59 -8.77
N HIS A 514 -24.35 5.36 -8.59
CA HIS A 514 -24.39 4.34 -9.64
C HIS A 514 -25.82 4.00 -10.07
N PHE A 515 -26.71 3.71 -9.12
CA PHE A 515 -28.12 3.40 -9.43
C PHE A 515 -28.86 4.58 -10.05
N SER A 516 -28.62 5.79 -9.53
CA SER A 516 -29.16 7.04 -10.08
C SER A 516 -28.76 7.20 -11.54
N ARG A 517 -27.50 6.90 -11.88
CA ARG A 517 -27.02 7.01 -13.26
C ARG A 517 -27.67 6.00 -14.20
N LEU A 518 -27.77 4.74 -13.80
CA LEU A 518 -28.39 3.69 -14.63
C LEU A 518 -29.86 3.99 -14.98
N SER A 519 -30.55 4.74 -14.11
CA SER A 519 -31.99 5.00 -14.20
C SER A 519 -32.35 6.44 -14.59
N LYS A 520 -31.38 7.37 -14.66
CA LYS A 520 -31.62 8.76 -15.03
C LYS A 520 -31.99 8.82 -16.53
N PRO A 521 -33.19 9.32 -16.88
CA PRO A 521 -33.54 9.53 -18.28
C PRO A 521 -32.81 10.76 -18.84
N TYR A 522 -32.47 10.67 -20.11
CA TYR A 522 -31.77 11.68 -20.88
C TYR A 522 -32.64 12.12 -22.06
N GLY A 523 -32.62 13.42 -22.39
CA GLY A 523 -33.34 13.96 -23.55
C GLY A 523 -32.55 13.85 -24.86
N SER A 524 -31.24 13.66 -24.76
CA SER A 524 -30.29 13.52 -25.86
C SER A 524 -29.11 12.66 -25.43
N PRO A 525 -28.29 12.13 -26.36
CA PRO A 525 -27.12 11.32 -26.03
C PRO A 525 -25.95 12.16 -25.45
N GLU A 526 -26.13 12.68 -24.23
CA GLU A 526 -25.11 13.43 -23.49
C GLU A 526 -24.33 12.54 -22.51
N ALA A 527 -23.29 13.10 -21.89
CA ALA A 527 -22.44 12.37 -20.93
C ALA A 527 -23.26 11.66 -19.84
N GLY A 528 -22.98 10.36 -19.67
CA GLY A 528 -23.66 9.44 -18.76
C GLY A 528 -24.86 8.71 -19.36
N ALA A 529 -25.40 9.13 -20.52
CA ALA A 529 -26.44 8.41 -21.24
C ALA A 529 -25.91 7.11 -21.85
N TYR A 530 -26.83 6.19 -22.15
CA TYR A 530 -26.51 4.89 -22.76
C TYR A 530 -27.03 4.80 -24.20
N ILE A 531 -26.24 4.17 -25.07
CA ILE A 531 -26.53 3.94 -26.49
C ILE A 531 -26.37 2.44 -26.77
N SER A 532 -27.31 1.84 -27.51
CA SER A 532 -27.19 0.48 -28.02
C SER A 532 -26.70 0.53 -29.47
N LEU A 533 -25.55 -0.09 -29.74
CA LEU A 533 -24.93 -0.05 -31.07
C LEU A 533 -24.13 -1.32 -31.34
N GLY A 534 -24.49 -2.09 -32.36
CA GLY A 534 -23.86 -3.38 -32.68
C GLY A 534 -24.22 -4.52 -31.72
N ALA A 535 -23.77 -5.74 -32.05
CA ALA A 535 -24.02 -6.93 -31.25
C ALA A 535 -22.85 -7.93 -31.31
N TYR A 536 -22.40 -8.40 -30.14
CA TYR A 536 -21.32 -9.37 -29.99
C TYR A 536 -21.81 -10.64 -29.30
N ALA A 537 -21.44 -11.82 -29.81
CA ALA A 537 -21.86 -13.12 -29.25
C ALA A 537 -23.39 -13.23 -28.98
N GLY A 538 -24.21 -12.62 -29.84
CA GLY A 538 -25.68 -12.63 -29.73
C GLY A 538 -26.27 -11.66 -28.68
N LYS A 539 -25.46 -10.76 -28.11
CA LYS A 539 -25.90 -9.72 -27.17
C LYS A 539 -25.67 -8.34 -27.77
N ALA A 540 -26.64 -7.44 -27.61
CA ALA A 540 -26.47 -6.04 -27.97
C ALA A 540 -25.34 -5.41 -27.15
N LEU A 541 -24.50 -4.60 -27.79
CA LEU A 541 -23.46 -3.85 -27.11
C LEU A 541 -24.05 -2.54 -26.58
N ILE A 542 -23.88 -2.32 -25.28
CA ILE A 542 -24.32 -1.11 -24.59
C ILE A 542 -23.12 -0.23 -24.32
N TRP A 543 -23.24 1.04 -24.68
CA TRP A 543 -22.18 2.03 -24.64
C TRP A 543 -22.60 3.19 -23.75
N GLN A 544 -21.74 3.58 -22.82
CA GLN A 544 -21.90 4.79 -22.04
C GLN A 544 -21.22 5.95 -22.77
N VAL A 545 -21.93 7.07 -22.95
CA VAL A 545 -21.32 8.32 -23.40
C VAL A 545 -20.42 8.83 -22.27
N ALA A 546 -19.11 8.76 -22.46
CA ALA A 546 -18.13 9.22 -21.48
C ALA A 546 -17.99 10.74 -21.54
N GLU A 547 -17.88 11.29 -22.75
CA GLU A 547 -17.69 12.71 -22.99
C GLU A 547 -18.39 13.15 -24.29
N THR A 548 -18.75 14.43 -24.37
CA THR A 548 -19.19 15.08 -25.60
C THR A 548 -18.45 16.41 -25.77
N GLU A 549 -17.47 16.45 -26.66
CA GLU A 549 -16.64 17.63 -26.92
C GLU A 549 -16.46 17.87 -28.43
N GLY A 550 -16.43 19.13 -28.87
CA GLY A 550 -16.04 19.48 -30.24
C GLY A 550 -16.95 18.92 -31.35
N GLY A 551 -18.18 18.52 -31.03
CA GLY A 551 -19.09 17.87 -31.98
C GLY A 551 -18.91 16.34 -32.09
N LEU A 552 -18.09 15.75 -31.21
CA LEU A 552 -17.85 14.32 -31.10
C LEU A 552 -18.39 13.80 -29.76
N MET A 553 -18.82 12.54 -29.76
CA MET A 553 -19.15 11.80 -28.55
C MET A 553 -18.19 10.63 -28.42
N THR A 554 -17.53 10.53 -27.27
CA THR A 554 -16.67 9.39 -26.92
C THR A 554 -17.49 8.39 -26.13
N LEU A 555 -17.59 7.16 -26.62
CA LEU A 555 -18.42 6.10 -26.06
C LEU A 555 -17.52 4.98 -25.53
N LEU A 556 -17.70 4.63 -24.27
CA LEU A 556 -17.05 3.49 -23.63
C LEU A 556 -18.04 2.32 -23.56
N CYS A 557 -17.65 1.15 -24.04
CA CYS A 557 -18.48 -0.06 -23.87
C CYS A 557 -18.67 -0.35 -22.37
N ASP A 558 -19.92 -0.58 -21.94
CA ASP A 558 -20.28 -0.78 -20.53
C ASP A 558 -19.84 -2.15 -20.00
N GLY A 559 -19.94 -3.19 -20.84
CA GLY A 559 -19.47 -4.55 -20.54
C GLY A 559 -18.14 -4.89 -21.19
N LEU A 560 -17.51 -5.96 -20.72
CA LEU A 560 -16.37 -6.60 -21.40
C LEU A 560 -16.90 -7.48 -22.55
N ILE A 561 -16.32 -7.34 -23.74
CA ILE A 561 -16.80 -8.08 -24.94
C ILE A 561 -16.23 -9.51 -25.02
N GLU A 562 -14.94 -9.66 -24.71
CA GLU A 562 -14.21 -10.93 -24.65
C GLU A 562 -12.91 -10.70 -23.84
N SER A 563 -12.19 -11.76 -23.53
CA SER A 563 -10.82 -11.68 -22.99
C SER A 563 -9.82 -12.19 -24.02
N ALA A 564 -8.78 -11.42 -24.37
CA ALA A 564 -7.72 -11.81 -25.30
C ALA A 564 -6.35 -11.21 -24.91
N PRO A 565 -5.23 -11.68 -25.50
CA PRO A 565 -3.96 -11.00 -25.41
C PRO A 565 -4.01 -9.59 -25.99
N PHE A 566 -3.19 -8.69 -25.45
CA PHE A 566 -2.96 -7.40 -26.07
C PHE A 566 -2.20 -7.58 -27.38
N SER A 567 -1.17 -8.43 -27.36
CA SER A 567 -0.47 -8.88 -28.56
C SER A 567 0.08 -10.29 -28.36
N GLU A 568 -0.16 -11.19 -29.31
CA GLU A 568 0.28 -12.60 -29.27
C GLU A 568 1.81 -12.75 -29.24
N ASP A 569 2.54 -11.78 -29.82
CA ASP A 569 4.00 -11.74 -29.81
C ASP A 569 4.59 -11.18 -28.50
N GLY A 570 3.73 -10.75 -27.56
CA GLY A 570 4.12 -10.19 -26.28
C GLY A 570 4.55 -8.72 -26.32
N GLY A 571 4.45 -8.02 -27.46
CA GLY A 571 4.75 -6.60 -27.55
C GLY A 571 3.69 -5.71 -26.90
N ASN A 572 4.12 -4.63 -26.22
CA ASN A 572 3.21 -3.70 -25.54
C ASN A 572 2.86 -2.42 -26.33
N ASN A 573 3.31 -2.31 -27.58
CA ASN A 573 3.00 -1.18 -28.44
C ASN A 573 1.58 -1.29 -29.01
N TRP A 574 0.71 -0.31 -28.74
CA TRP A 574 -0.65 -0.29 -29.28
C TRP A 574 -0.67 -0.32 -30.82
N GLU A 575 0.16 0.50 -31.47
CA GLU A 575 0.14 0.65 -32.94
C GLU A 575 0.38 -0.67 -33.67
N ALA A 576 1.31 -1.48 -33.15
CA ALA A 576 1.69 -2.77 -33.70
C ALA A 576 0.88 -3.95 -33.12
N SER A 577 -0.02 -3.71 -32.17
CA SER A 577 -0.68 -4.79 -31.43
C SER A 577 -1.68 -5.58 -32.30
N ALA A 578 -1.70 -6.90 -32.08
CA ALA A 578 -2.70 -7.77 -32.70
C ALA A 578 -4.13 -7.38 -32.30
N LEU A 579 -4.33 -6.93 -31.05
CA LEU A 579 -5.63 -6.50 -30.55
C LEU A 579 -6.16 -5.25 -31.26
N ARG A 580 -5.32 -4.22 -31.49
CA ARG A 580 -5.70 -3.05 -32.29
C ARG A 580 -6.11 -3.45 -33.70
N THR A 581 -5.35 -4.35 -34.32
CA THR A 581 -5.63 -4.85 -35.68
C THR A 581 -7.00 -5.50 -35.73
N TRP A 582 -7.30 -6.41 -34.79
CA TRP A 582 -8.60 -7.08 -34.70
C TRP A 582 -9.75 -6.09 -34.46
N LEU A 583 -9.58 -5.13 -33.53
CA LEU A 583 -10.58 -4.10 -33.21
C LEU A 583 -10.94 -3.21 -34.42
N ASN A 584 -9.97 -2.94 -35.29
CA ASN A 584 -10.15 -2.07 -36.46
C ASN A 584 -10.38 -2.83 -37.78
N THR A 585 -10.54 -4.16 -37.73
CA THR A 585 -10.83 -4.99 -38.90
C THR A 585 -12.01 -5.91 -38.65
N GLU A 586 -11.80 -7.03 -37.97
CA GLU A 586 -12.81 -8.06 -37.74
C GLU A 586 -13.93 -7.60 -36.81
N PHE A 587 -13.60 -6.84 -35.76
CA PHE A 587 -14.59 -6.39 -34.77
C PHE A 587 -15.64 -5.44 -35.38
N LEU A 588 -15.29 -4.69 -36.43
CA LEU A 588 -16.22 -3.81 -37.13
C LEU A 588 -17.38 -4.57 -37.80
N ALA A 589 -17.21 -5.87 -38.07
CA ALA A 589 -18.27 -6.70 -38.65
C ALA A 589 -19.48 -6.89 -37.70
N TYR A 590 -19.32 -6.62 -36.40
CA TYR A 590 -20.38 -6.72 -35.39
C TYR A 590 -21.31 -5.50 -35.35
N PHE A 591 -21.05 -4.51 -36.20
CA PHE A 591 -21.93 -3.36 -36.43
C PHE A 591 -22.62 -3.53 -37.78
N SER A 592 -23.89 -3.12 -37.88
CA SER A 592 -24.59 -3.02 -39.16
C SER A 592 -23.96 -1.95 -40.06
N GLU A 593 -24.31 -1.95 -41.35
CA GLU A 593 -23.74 -1.00 -42.31
C GLU A 593 -24.02 0.47 -41.95
N ASN A 594 -25.27 0.80 -41.59
CA ASN A 594 -25.65 2.15 -41.12
C ASN A 594 -24.92 2.54 -39.83
N GLU A 595 -24.66 1.60 -38.93
CA GLU A 595 -23.91 1.88 -37.70
C GLU A 595 -22.43 2.14 -38.00
N ARG A 596 -21.81 1.33 -38.89
CA ARG A 596 -20.41 1.50 -39.29
C ARG A 596 -20.14 2.85 -39.95
N GLU A 597 -21.06 3.35 -40.77
CA GLU A 597 -20.95 4.66 -41.42
C GLU A 597 -20.93 5.83 -40.41
N ARG A 598 -21.40 5.59 -39.17
CA ARG A 598 -21.43 6.60 -38.10
C ARG A 598 -20.19 6.57 -37.22
N LEU A 599 -19.44 5.46 -37.23
CA LEU A 599 -18.19 5.35 -36.50
C LEU A 599 -17.16 6.28 -37.12
N LEU A 600 -16.61 7.18 -36.30
CA LEU A 600 -15.64 8.17 -36.75
C LEU A 600 -14.22 7.72 -36.38
N PRO A 601 -13.31 7.57 -37.36
CA PRO A 601 -11.91 7.37 -37.05
C PRO A 601 -11.32 8.63 -36.44
N ILE A 602 -10.78 8.51 -35.22
CA ILE A 602 -10.17 9.59 -34.47
C ILE A 602 -8.65 9.48 -34.50
N SER A 603 -7.98 10.62 -34.33
CA SER A 603 -6.55 10.63 -34.03
C SER A 603 -6.37 10.67 -32.53
N ASN A 604 -5.92 9.55 -31.93
CA ASN A 604 -5.69 9.42 -30.50
C ASN A 604 -4.20 9.44 -30.17
N THR A 605 -3.88 10.00 -29.00
CA THR A 605 -2.53 10.02 -28.45
C THR A 605 -2.26 8.71 -27.73
N VAL A 606 -1.14 8.08 -28.07
CA VAL A 606 -0.73 6.80 -27.51
C VAL A 606 0.62 6.96 -26.84
N LEU A 607 0.71 6.58 -25.57
CA LEU A 607 1.97 6.62 -24.84
C LEU A 607 2.90 5.50 -25.29
N LEU A 608 4.20 5.74 -25.19
CA LEU A 608 5.26 4.83 -25.60
C LEU A 608 6.05 4.31 -24.39
N SER A 609 6.55 3.08 -24.49
CA SER A 609 7.54 2.56 -23.56
C SER A 609 8.91 3.19 -23.83
N ARG A 610 9.82 3.09 -22.85
CA ARG A 610 11.18 3.62 -22.92
C ARG A 610 11.95 3.07 -24.13
N GLU A 611 11.71 1.81 -24.50
CA GLU A 611 12.32 1.16 -25.67
C GLU A 611 11.92 1.82 -27.00
N LEU A 612 10.77 2.51 -27.03
CA LEU A 612 10.23 3.18 -28.21
C LEU A 612 10.35 4.71 -28.15
N LYS A 613 11.06 5.26 -27.16
CA LYS A 613 11.18 6.73 -26.95
C LYS A 613 11.70 7.47 -28.19
N ASP A 614 12.58 6.85 -28.96
CA ASP A 614 13.20 7.47 -30.15
C ASP A 614 12.21 7.57 -31.33
N THR A 615 11.05 6.90 -31.24
CA THR A 615 9.95 6.98 -32.21
C THR A 615 8.89 7.99 -31.81
N ALA A 616 9.02 8.63 -30.63
CA ALA A 616 8.04 9.55 -30.10
C ALA A 616 7.92 10.82 -30.97
N SER A 617 6.70 11.22 -31.28
CA SER A 617 6.43 12.49 -31.97
C SER A 617 6.39 13.68 -31.00
N SER A 618 6.18 13.41 -29.71
CA SER A 618 6.17 14.42 -28.64
C SER A 618 6.41 13.78 -27.27
N GLY A 619 6.56 14.61 -26.24
CA GLY A 619 6.94 14.17 -24.90
C GLY A 619 8.46 14.13 -24.70
N SER A 620 8.90 14.14 -23.44
CA SER A 620 10.32 14.24 -23.08
C SER A 620 10.75 13.30 -21.95
N ARG A 621 9.85 12.45 -21.47
CA ARG A 621 10.10 11.59 -20.29
C ARG A 621 9.24 10.33 -20.29
N ASP A 622 9.60 9.40 -19.42
CA ASP A 622 8.80 8.21 -19.14
C ASP A 622 7.51 8.54 -18.37
N PHE A 623 6.49 7.70 -18.56
CA PHE A 623 5.20 7.84 -17.88
C PHE A 623 5.18 7.18 -16.49
N TYR A 624 5.49 7.96 -15.45
CA TYR A 624 5.37 7.56 -14.05
C TYR A 624 3.92 7.67 -13.56
N PHE A 625 3.26 6.53 -13.40
CA PHE A 625 1.85 6.49 -13.04
C PHE A 625 1.60 6.32 -11.53
N SER A 626 0.36 6.61 -11.12
CA SER A 626 -0.21 6.16 -9.85
C SER A 626 -1.15 4.97 -10.11
N PRO A 627 -1.15 3.93 -9.24
CA PRO A 627 -2.14 2.85 -9.33
C PRO A 627 -3.56 3.31 -8.94
N VAL A 628 -3.66 4.50 -8.31
CA VAL A 628 -4.93 5.08 -7.85
C VAL A 628 -5.58 5.76 -9.05
N PRO A 629 -6.79 5.33 -9.49
CA PRO A 629 -7.40 5.81 -10.73
C PRO A 629 -7.50 7.33 -10.84
N ILE A 630 -7.92 8.01 -9.77
CA ILE A 630 -8.08 9.48 -9.75
C ILE A 630 -6.76 10.26 -9.95
N LEU A 631 -5.62 9.60 -9.78
CA LEU A 631 -4.28 10.17 -9.87
C LEU A 631 -3.48 9.61 -11.06
N ALA A 632 -4.07 8.75 -11.88
CA ALA A 632 -3.32 7.84 -12.73
C ALA A 632 -2.75 8.51 -13.99
N SER A 633 -3.43 9.51 -14.55
CA SER A 633 -3.00 10.26 -15.75
C SER A 633 -2.01 11.41 -15.49
N ARG A 634 -1.52 11.59 -14.25
CA ARG A 634 -0.58 12.68 -13.95
C ARG A 634 0.74 12.49 -14.70
N GLY A 635 1.16 13.54 -15.42
CA GLY A 635 2.32 13.50 -16.29
C GLY A 635 2.08 12.90 -17.68
N TYR A 636 0.83 12.56 -18.04
CA TYR A 636 0.47 12.01 -19.35
C TYR A 636 0.98 12.87 -20.50
N SER A 637 0.67 14.19 -20.50
CA SER A 637 1.04 15.11 -21.57
C SER A 637 2.54 15.40 -21.73
N GLU A 638 3.34 15.10 -20.70
CA GLU A 638 4.80 15.27 -20.74
C GLU A 638 5.52 14.01 -21.24
N SER A 639 4.81 12.88 -21.28
CA SER A 639 5.38 11.55 -21.53
C SER A 639 5.58 11.27 -23.01
N TYR A 640 6.54 10.42 -23.35
CA TYR A 640 6.78 9.99 -24.73
C TYR A 640 5.51 9.43 -25.35
N GLN A 641 5.10 10.00 -26.47
CA GLN A 641 3.84 9.69 -27.11
C GLN A 641 3.93 9.84 -28.63
N THR A 642 3.05 9.10 -29.31
CA THR A 642 2.80 9.17 -30.75
C THR A 642 1.30 9.38 -31.01
N VAL A 643 0.91 9.49 -32.27
CA VAL A 643 -0.49 9.63 -32.70
C VAL A 643 -0.84 8.48 -33.63
N THR A 644 -1.89 7.74 -33.30
CA THR A 644 -2.49 6.75 -34.19
C THR A 644 -3.83 7.26 -34.72
N ARG A 645 -4.35 6.63 -35.78
CA ARG A 645 -5.69 6.91 -36.30
C ARG A 645 -6.51 5.63 -36.28
N ASP A 646 -7.50 5.58 -35.41
CA ASP A 646 -8.25 4.38 -35.08
C ASP A 646 -9.76 4.65 -35.08
N THR A 647 -10.54 3.68 -35.55
CA THR A 647 -12.01 3.70 -35.46
C THR A 647 -12.49 3.15 -34.14
N VAL A 648 -11.77 2.14 -33.62
CA VAL A 648 -12.03 1.51 -32.33
C VAL A 648 -10.72 1.46 -31.54
N THR A 649 -10.74 1.99 -30.33
CA THR A 649 -9.60 1.98 -29.42
C THR A 649 -9.90 1.19 -28.14
N LEU A 650 -8.93 1.11 -27.24
CA LEU A 650 -9.16 0.80 -25.84
C LEU A 650 -9.22 2.11 -25.03
N PRO A 651 -9.76 2.11 -23.81
CA PRO A 651 -9.63 3.26 -22.93
C PRO A 651 -8.16 3.56 -22.68
N ASP A 652 -7.78 4.81 -22.88
CA ASP A 652 -6.53 5.33 -22.35
C ASP A 652 -6.65 5.61 -20.84
N ILE A 653 -5.51 5.84 -20.20
CA ILE A 653 -5.45 6.10 -18.76
C ILE A 653 -6.07 7.44 -18.33
N GLY A 654 -6.14 8.43 -19.22
CA GLY A 654 -6.82 9.71 -19.05
C GLY A 654 -8.32 9.52 -18.90
N LEU A 655 -8.95 8.85 -19.86
CA LEU A 655 -10.37 8.51 -19.82
C LEU A 655 -10.75 7.78 -18.52
N ILE A 656 -9.95 6.79 -18.10
CA ILE A 656 -10.20 6.08 -16.82
C ILE A 656 -10.06 7.01 -15.62
N THR A 657 -9.12 7.96 -15.66
CA THR A 657 -8.91 8.93 -14.59
C THR A 657 -10.09 9.88 -14.45
N GLU A 658 -10.58 10.43 -15.56
CA GLU A 658 -11.75 11.33 -15.61
C GLU A 658 -13.00 10.61 -15.11
N LEU A 659 -13.25 9.40 -15.61
CA LEU A 659 -14.37 8.59 -15.14
C LEU A 659 -14.28 8.31 -13.64
N ALA A 660 -13.08 8.06 -13.11
CA ALA A 660 -12.87 7.88 -11.67
C ALA A 660 -13.12 9.17 -10.87
N GLN A 661 -12.74 10.34 -11.39
CA GLN A 661 -13.00 11.65 -10.79
C GLN A 661 -14.51 11.93 -10.67
N ASP A 662 -15.27 11.53 -11.70
CA ASP A 662 -16.73 11.65 -11.75
C ASP A 662 -17.46 10.58 -10.92
N GLY A 663 -16.72 9.70 -10.23
CA GLY A 663 -17.27 8.62 -9.43
C GLY A 663 -18.00 7.56 -10.26
N VAL A 664 -17.61 7.40 -11.53
CA VAL A 664 -18.14 6.36 -12.41
C VAL A 664 -17.73 4.98 -11.90
N LYS A 665 -18.72 4.14 -11.58
CA LYS A 665 -18.49 2.71 -11.38
C LYS A 665 -18.65 2.01 -12.73
N LEU A 666 -17.55 1.46 -13.24
CA LEU A 666 -17.56 0.53 -14.37
C LEU A 666 -17.67 -0.90 -13.85
N ASP A 667 -18.15 -1.81 -14.69
CA ASP A 667 -18.05 -3.24 -14.40
C ASP A 667 -16.57 -3.65 -14.33
N ARG A 668 -16.22 -4.27 -13.19
CA ARG A 668 -14.87 -4.68 -12.79
C ARG A 668 -14.89 -6.14 -12.33
N SER A 669 -15.77 -6.97 -12.87
CA SER A 669 -15.79 -8.40 -12.56
C SER A 669 -14.46 -9.09 -12.88
N GLU A 670 -13.78 -8.61 -13.93
CA GLU A 670 -12.48 -9.09 -14.40
C GLU A 670 -11.57 -7.90 -14.76
N ALA A 671 -10.26 -8.16 -14.87
CA ALA A 671 -9.32 -7.13 -15.34
C ALA A 671 -9.53 -6.84 -16.82
N TYR A 672 -9.26 -5.62 -17.27
CA TYR A 672 -9.34 -5.25 -18.69
C TYR A 672 -8.20 -4.35 -19.13
N TRP A 673 -7.84 -4.45 -20.42
CA TRP A 673 -6.72 -3.72 -21.02
C TRP A 673 -7.01 -2.23 -21.16
N LEU A 674 -5.94 -1.45 -21.01
CA LEU A 674 -5.84 -0.09 -21.52
C LEU A 674 -4.93 -0.10 -22.76
N GLU A 675 -5.02 0.92 -23.62
CA GLU A 675 -4.02 1.12 -24.69
C GLU A 675 -2.66 1.63 -24.18
N THR A 676 -2.59 1.94 -22.88
CA THR A 676 -1.39 2.51 -22.25
C THR A 676 -0.36 1.42 -21.90
N PRO A 677 0.90 1.51 -22.38
CA PRO A 677 1.95 0.55 -22.03
C PRO A 677 2.49 0.75 -20.61
N TYR A 678 3.20 -0.26 -20.09
CA TYR A 678 4.15 -0.05 -19.01
C TYR A 678 5.43 0.59 -19.55
N PHE A 679 5.86 1.69 -18.95
CA PHE A 679 6.96 2.47 -19.52
C PHE A 679 8.31 1.74 -19.50
N ASN A 680 8.59 0.91 -18.50
CA ASN A 680 9.97 0.46 -18.23
C ASN A 680 10.41 -0.75 -19.06
N ASN A 681 9.50 -1.41 -19.79
CA ASN A 681 9.84 -2.53 -20.68
C ASN A 681 8.88 -2.61 -21.87
N GLY A 682 9.24 -3.38 -22.90
CA GLY A 682 8.45 -3.57 -24.13
C GLY A 682 7.38 -4.66 -24.08
N TYR A 683 7.13 -5.28 -22.92
CA TYR A 683 6.29 -6.49 -22.84
C TYR A 683 5.12 -6.43 -21.84
N MET A 684 5.03 -5.41 -21.00
CA MET A 684 3.89 -5.23 -20.09
C MET A 684 2.97 -4.08 -20.51
N VAL A 685 1.66 -4.27 -20.35
CA VAL A 685 0.60 -3.32 -20.71
C VAL A 685 -0.23 -3.02 -19.46
N ARG A 686 -0.79 -1.80 -19.37
CA ARG A 686 -1.66 -1.42 -18.26
C ARG A 686 -3.02 -2.08 -18.35
N CYS A 687 -3.54 -2.44 -17.18
CA CYS A 687 -4.90 -2.94 -17.06
C CYS A 687 -5.59 -2.36 -15.81
N VAL A 688 -6.89 -2.17 -15.90
CA VAL A 688 -7.73 -1.90 -14.72
C VAL A 688 -8.09 -3.24 -14.09
N MET A 689 -7.79 -3.38 -12.81
CA MET A 689 -8.05 -4.58 -12.03
C MET A 689 -9.46 -4.60 -11.45
N PRO A 690 -9.96 -5.75 -10.95
CA PRO A 690 -11.28 -5.84 -10.35
C PRO A 690 -11.55 -4.90 -9.17
N ASP A 691 -10.50 -4.54 -8.41
CA ASP A 691 -10.59 -3.56 -7.32
C ASP A 691 -10.59 -2.09 -7.81
N GLY A 692 -10.51 -1.89 -9.13
CA GLY A 692 -10.45 -0.60 -9.80
C GLY A 692 -9.06 -0.02 -9.92
N ARG A 693 -8.02 -0.58 -9.29
CA ARG A 693 -6.65 -0.07 -9.42
C ARG A 693 -6.12 -0.30 -10.81
N ILE A 694 -5.27 0.61 -11.27
CA ILE A 694 -4.55 0.44 -12.53
C ILE A 694 -3.23 -0.26 -12.21
N LEU A 695 -2.98 -1.43 -12.82
CA LEU A 695 -1.73 -2.18 -12.68
C LEU A 695 -1.17 -2.49 -14.08
N MET A 696 -0.39 -3.56 -14.21
CA MET A 696 0.15 -4.05 -15.47
C MET A 696 0.13 -5.57 -15.51
N ARG A 697 0.12 -6.13 -16.72
CA ARG A 697 0.24 -7.55 -17.03
C ARG A 697 1.10 -7.73 -18.28
N GLU A 698 1.66 -8.92 -18.49
CA GLU A 698 2.36 -9.22 -19.73
C GLU A 698 1.38 -9.18 -20.92
N ALA A 699 1.79 -8.58 -22.04
CA ALA A 699 0.93 -8.34 -23.19
C ALA A 699 0.39 -9.63 -23.85
N ALA A 700 1.11 -10.74 -23.66
CA ALA A 700 0.71 -12.07 -24.13
C ALA A 700 -0.36 -12.75 -23.23
N GLU A 701 -0.58 -12.25 -22.01
CA GLU A 701 -1.63 -12.79 -21.12
C GLU A 701 -3.02 -12.38 -21.61
N ARG A 702 -4.07 -13.11 -21.24
CA ARG A 702 -5.45 -12.71 -21.55
C ARG A 702 -5.98 -11.72 -20.50
N SER A 703 -6.63 -10.66 -20.97
CA SER A 703 -7.38 -9.71 -20.15
C SER A 703 -8.64 -9.27 -20.90
N GLY A 704 -9.62 -8.74 -20.19
CA GLY A 704 -10.87 -8.26 -20.77
C GLY A 704 -10.65 -7.14 -21.77
N ILE A 705 -11.49 -7.09 -22.80
CA ILE A 705 -11.50 -6.06 -23.83
C ILE A 705 -12.70 -5.15 -23.57
N ARG A 706 -12.43 -3.86 -23.43
CA ARG A 706 -13.44 -2.82 -23.28
C ARG A 706 -13.24 -1.77 -24.36
N PRO A 707 -13.93 -1.86 -25.50
CA PRO A 707 -13.70 -0.94 -26.61
C PRO A 707 -14.17 0.48 -26.30
N VAL A 708 -13.54 1.44 -26.98
CA VAL A 708 -13.96 2.84 -27.08
C VAL A 708 -14.19 3.17 -28.56
N ILE A 709 -15.27 3.89 -28.84
CA ILE A 709 -15.63 4.36 -30.18
C ILE A 709 -16.04 5.83 -30.14
N CYS A 710 -15.97 6.50 -31.27
CA CYS A 710 -16.45 7.88 -31.41
C CYS A 710 -17.54 8.00 -32.47
N LEU A 711 -18.52 8.84 -32.17
CA LEU A 711 -19.63 9.19 -33.05
C LEU A 711 -19.73 10.72 -33.19
N SER A 712 -20.42 11.19 -34.22
CA SER A 712 -20.85 12.59 -34.27
C SER A 712 -21.88 12.87 -33.17
N SER A 713 -21.81 14.02 -32.51
CA SER A 713 -22.81 14.41 -31.51
C SER A 713 -24.17 14.81 -32.10
N SER A 714 -24.23 15.11 -33.40
CA SER A 714 -25.48 15.38 -34.11
C SER A 714 -26.11 14.09 -34.61
N VAL A 715 -26.70 13.31 -33.70
CA VAL A 715 -27.43 12.07 -34.03
C VAL A 715 -28.90 12.18 -33.69
N ILE A 716 -29.74 11.58 -34.53
CA ILE A 716 -31.15 11.37 -34.22
C ILE A 716 -31.24 10.05 -33.46
N ALA A 717 -31.71 10.12 -32.22
CA ALA A 717 -31.81 9.00 -31.32
C ALA A 717 -33.25 8.81 -30.83
N SER A 718 -33.65 7.57 -30.61
CA SER A 718 -34.90 7.21 -29.92
C SER A 718 -34.62 6.40 -28.67
N GLY A 719 -35.44 6.57 -27.64
CA GLY A 719 -35.27 5.93 -26.32
C GLY A 719 -35.13 6.97 -25.21
N THR A 720 -34.93 6.51 -23.99
CA THR A 720 -34.75 7.37 -22.81
C THR A 720 -33.27 7.55 -22.42
N GLY A 721 -32.35 6.84 -23.08
CA GLY A 721 -30.91 6.91 -22.78
C GLY A 721 -30.54 6.29 -21.41
N THR A 722 -31.46 5.57 -20.79
CA THR A 722 -31.20 4.80 -19.55
C THR A 722 -30.53 3.47 -19.90
N TYR A 723 -29.95 2.78 -18.92
CA TYR A 723 -29.36 1.46 -19.18
C TYR A 723 -30.40 0.43 -19.66
N ALA A 724 -31.62 0.50 -19.13
CA ALA A 724 -32.71 -0.42 -19.47
C ALA A 724 -33.41 -0.07 -20.79
N ASP A 725 -33.31 1.18 -21.23
CA ASP A 725 -33.87 1.68 -22.50
C ASP A 725 -32.85 2.66 -23.14
N PRO A 726 -31.73 2.12 -23.66
CA PRO A 726 -30.66 2.90 -24.24
C PRO A 726 -31.11 3.54 -25.55
N PHE A 727 -30.46 4.64 -25.94
CA PHE A 727 -30.70 5.26 -27.23
C PHE A 727 -30.36 4.30 -28.37
N THR A 728 -31.25 4.21 -29.35
CA THR A 728 -31.00 3.61 -30.66
C THR A 728 -30.83 4.73 -31.68
N LEU A 729 -29.80 4.65 -32.52
CA LEU A 729 -29.50 5.66 -33.52
C LEU A 729 -30.21 5.33 -34.84
N HIS A 730 -30.82 6.33 -35.47
CA HIS A 730 -31.53 6.21 -36.76
C HIS A 730 -30.74 6.79 -37.91
#